data_AF-A0A0R3UKD5-F1
#
_entry.id   AF-A0A0R3UKD5-F1
#
_cell.length_a   1.000
_cell.length_b   1.000
_cell.length_c   1.000
_cell.angle_alpha   90.00
_cell.angle_beta   90.00
_cell.angle_gamma   90.00
#
_symmetry.space_group_name_H-M   'P 1'
#
loop_
_entity.id
_entity.type
_entity.pdbx_description
1 polymer ?
#
loop_
_entity_poly.entity_id
_entity_poly.type
_entity_poly.pdbx_seq_one_letter_code
_entity_poly.pdbx_strand_id
1 'polypeptide(L)'
;MSCDITKVFTSIVRALTATETSLSRKTSTASSLDTRPGVADVFSDRAISLRGELTTVRKHIANAGELSLALATNDAARQRMYHELAKQINQALDQCSILLAQLKCLVVPLTSGTAEAGDEASSKTQLQLHREAVCRSLEDFLKVLERARDEQVTTYCRRLELTSRLSGSVSTDSYSYESSSSPTSTVRNRRDRGNAWLFGGSKADAEALPTSSLPVEELKQLEMENAEVYLRFLSEKNEIQQLGNQIAEIGRLQAMVTESLIEQAEMAQHIGEKVVGSTELVREANEHVRQSMDRTRGILGRRNFGLLQKPILSASKTDHVSGQNSLTVVTGIQPTGYPHLGNYYGMIKPCVRLQYDSDVSRLFLLLADLHALTKGSADNSLSTSTLQLASALIACGINPVLSSDVLSSKGKSIIFPQSSVIGHCELTWILSSKCSVNRLSHLPQWREKSEALGTTGSSVGLFTYPLLQAADILLYSADVVPVGLDQVTHLELTRDLARILLTQSPSLCDYLKVPDVRVTELPKVHNLRLPTKKMSKSFGPEAGTVWLTDPPDVIKTKVERAQTDSIRELTYDPEYRPGVANLIHIFAAAKDLPVEVAVDKLTKLTKVDLKAAVIDALVEELVPIQSRLRQLEISGSVEEALRAGSRAANQVASQNLRKIMEAFGFPSYYN
;
A
#
# COMPACT_ATOMS: atom_id res chain seq x y z
N MET A 1 6.37 -7.06 -37.48
CA MET A 1 6.58 -8.35 -38.15
C MET A 1 7.83 -9.00 -37.59
N SER A 2 7.80 -10.33 -37.46
CA SER A 2 8.93 -11.24 -37.18
C SER A 2 9.57 -11.15 -35.79
N CYS A 3 8.79 -11.40 -34.73
CA CYS A 3 9.40 -12.06 -33.58
C CYS A 3 9.57 -13.53 -33.97
N ASP A 4 10.82 -13.96 -33.95
CA ASP A 4 11.39 -15.16 -34.55
C ASP A 4 10.83 -16.46 -33.92
N ILE A 5 9.58 -16.81 -34.24
CA ILE A 5 8.90 -18.05 -33.82
C ILE A 5 9.73 -19.29 -34.21
N THR A 6 10.51 -19.22 -35.29
CA THR A 6 11.43 -20.27 -35.72
C THR A 6 12.61 -20.46 -34.76
N LYS A 7 13.13 -19.40 -34.11
CA LYS A 7 14.21 -19.53 -33.10
C LYS A 7 13.70 -20.15 -31.80
N VAL A 8 12.48 -19.79 -31.40
CA VAL A 8 11.80 -20.41 -30.25
C VAL A 8 11.54 -21.90 -30.53
N PHE A 9 11.09 -22.22 -31.76
CA PHE A 9 10.88 -23.60 -32.22
C PHE A 9 12.18 -24.42 -32.27
N THR A 10 13.29 -23.82 -32.70
CA THR A 10 14.60 -24.51 -32.76
C THR A 10 15.16 -24.79 -31.37
N SER A 11 14.92 -23.92 -30.38
CA SER A 11 15.30 -24.17 -28.98
C SER A 11 14.50 -25.29 -28.34
N ILE A 12 13.20 -25.37 -28.64
CA ILE A 12 12.31 -26.42 -28.10
C ILE A 12 12.64 -27.78 -28.72
N VAL A 13 12.81 -27.86 -30.05
CA VAL A 13 13.18 -29.13 -30.73
C VAL A 13 14.59 -29.61 -30.35
N ARG A 14 15.54 -28.68 -30.12
CA ARG A 14 16.91 -29.00 -29.69
C ARG A 14 16.98 -29.44 -28.21
N ALA A 15 16.09 -28.93 -27.36
CA ALA A 15 15.93 -29.42 -25.99
C ALA A 15 15.29 -30.82 -25.94
N LEU A 16 14.32 -31.09 -26.82
CA LEU A 16 13.61 -32.37 -26.89
C LEU A 16 14.45 -33.51 -27.49
N THR A 17 15.28 -33.23 -28.50
CA THR A 17 16.22 -34.22 -29.08
C THR A 17 17.41 -34.53 -28.17
N ALA A 18 17.83 -33.59 -27.31
CA ALA A 18 18.84 -33.83 -26.28
C ALA A 18 18.32 -34.76 -25.17
N THR A 19 17.03 -34.71 -24.85
CA THR A 19 16.41 -35.61 -23.88
C THR A 19 16.23 -37.03 -24.41
N GLU A 20 15.82 -37.23 -25.68
CA GLU A 20 15.70 -38.59 -26.26
C GLU A 20 17.05 -39.32 -26.41
N THR A 21 18.11 -38.60 -26.78
CA THR A 21 19.46 -39.19 -26.90
C THR A 21 20.07 -39.56 -25.54
N SER A 22 19.69 -38.86 -24.47
CA SER A 22 20.09 -39.19 -23.09
C SER A 22 19.33 -40.40 -22.50
N LEU A 23 18.12 -40.68 -23.00
CA LEU A 23 17.27 -41.80 -22.60
C LEU A 23 17.67 -43.11 -23.29
N SER A 24 18.22 -43.07 -24.51
CA SER A 24 18.70 -44.28 -25.21
C SER A 24 20.06 -44.81 -24.72
N ARG A 25 20.91 -43.97 -24.10
CA ARG A 25 22.26 -44.39 -23.64
C ARG A 25 22.33 -44.91 -22.21
N LYS A 26 21.33 -44.64 -21.37
CA LYS A 26 21.39 -44.97 -19.92
C LYS A 26 20.61 -46.23 -19.52
N THR A 27 19.96 -46.92 -20.45
CA THR A 27 19.26 -48.19 -20.19
C THR A 27 20.13 -49.44 -20.41
N SER A 28 21.39 -49.31 -20.82
CA SER A 28 22.26 -50.46 -21.15
C SER A 28 23.44 -50.71 -20.20
N THR A 29 23.58 -49.99 -19.09
CA THR A 29 24.65 -50.26 -18.11
C THR A 29 24.18 -50.07 -16.67
N ALA A 30 23.37 -51.00 -16.18
CA ALA A 30 23.13 -51.18 -14.75
C ALA A 30 24.05 -52.29 -14.23
N SER A 31 25.25 -51.91 -13.77
CA SER A 31 26.04 -52.73 -12.85
C SER A 31 26.97 -51.85 -12.03
N SER A 32 27.04 -52.15 -10.74
CA SER A 32 27.89 -51.58 -9.67
C SER A 32 27.31 -50.41 -8.87
N LEU A 33 27.07 -50.69 -7.58
CA LEU A 33 26.96 -49.74 -6.49
C LEU A 33 28.24 -48.89 -6.42
N ASP A 34 28.10 -47.58 -6.18
CA ASP A 34 29.01 -46.92 -5.26
C ASP A 34 28.47 -45.60 -4.69
N THR A 35 28.79 -45.36 -3.43
CA THR A 35 28.39 -44.23 -2.59
C THR A 35 29.20 -42.96 -2.89
N ARG A 36 28.52 -41.80 -3.13
CA ARG A 36 28.91 -40.41 -2.76
C ARG A 36 27.90 -39.35 -3.28
N PRO A 37 27.89 -38.11 -2.73
CA PRO A 37 26.71 -37.26 -2.58
C PRO A 37 26.36 -36.46 -3.84
N GLY A 38 25.07 -36.26 -4.10
CA GLY A 38 24.58 -35.33 -5.13
C GLY A 38 23.85 -35.96 -6.32
N VAL A 39 22.96 -36.94 -6.09
CA VAL A 39 21.98 -37.33 -7.11
C VAL A 39 20.74 -36.46 -6.89
N ALA A 40 20.56 -35.44 -7.75
CA ALA A 40 19.32 -34.68 -7.82
C ALA A 40 18.14 -35.65 -8.00
N ASP A 41 17.10 -35.48 -7.20
CA ASP A 41 15.93 -36.34 -7.23
C ASP A 41 15.26 -36.23 -8.61
N VAL A 42 15.34 -37.30 -9.41
CA VAL A 42 14.73 -37.39 -10.76
C VAL A 42 13.25 -37.00 -10.75
N PHE A 43 12.55 -37.23 -9.65
CA PHE A 43 11.18 -36.77 -9.47
C PHE A 43 11.08 -35.24 -9.41
N SER A 44 11.98 -34.60 -8.66
CA SER A 44 12.00 -33.14 -8.48
C SER A 44 12.34 -32.42 -9.79
N ASP A 45 13.32 -32.92 -10.55
CA ASP A 45 13.69 -32.33 -11.85
C ASP A 45 12.55 -32.43 -12.87
N ARG A 46 11.84 -33.58 -12.91
CA ARG A 46 10.67 -33.77 -13.79
C ARG A 46 9.47 -32.93 -13.35
N ALA A 47 9.25 -32.78 -12.04
CA ALA A 47 8.19 -31.92 -11.50
C ALA A 47 8.43 -30.43 -11.79
N ILE A 48 9.68 -29.97 -11.69
CA ILE A 48 10.07 -28.60 -12.03
C ILE A 48 9.90 -28.34 -13.53
N SER A 49 10.33 -29.28 -14.37
CA SER A 49 10.15 -29.19 -15.83
C SER A 49 8.67 -29.12 -16.21
N LEU A 50 7.84 -30.03 -15.69
CA LEU A 50 6.39 -30.04 -15.94
C LEU A 50 5.72 -28.75 -15.45
N ARG A 51 6.12 -28.22 -14.29
CA ARG A 51 5.64 -26.93 -13.79
C ARG A 51 6.00 -25.78 -14.75
N GLY A 52 7.22 -25.78 -15.29
CA GLY A 52 7.66 -24.81 -16.30
C GLY A 52 6.80 -24.85 -17.57
N GLU A 53 6.51 -26.05 -18.07
CA GLU A 53 5.63 -26.23 -19.24
C GLU A 53 4.20 -25.75 -18.94
N LEU A 54 3.61 -26.13 -17.80
CA LEU A 54 2.27 -25.66 -17.39
C LEU A 54 2.20 -24.13 -17.26
N THR A 55 3.27 -23.48 -16.78
CA THR A 55 3.33 -22.00 -16.74
C THR A 55 3.41 -21.36 -18.13
N THR A 56 4.07 -22.03 -19.07
CA THR A 56 4.13 -21.59 -20.48
C THR A 56 2.76 -21.73 -21.15
N VAL A 57 2.06 -22.86 -20.93
CA VAL A 57 0.69 -23.07 -21.40
C VAL A 57 -0.26 -22.01 -20.85
N ARG A 58 -0.15 -21.67 -19.55
CA ARG A 58 -0.94 -20.58 -18.94
C ARG A 58 -0.75 -19.25 -19.67
N LYS A 59 0.49 -18.91 -20.04
CA LYS A 59 0.80 -17.69 -20.80
C LYS A 59 0.18 -17.73 -22.20
N HIS A 60 0.22 -18.89 -22.86
CA HIS A 60 -0.42 -19.05 -24.17
C HIS A 60 -1.94 -18.95 -24.13
N ILE A 61 -2.61 -19.50 -23.10
CA ILE A 61 -4.06 -19.34 -22.89
C ILE A 61 -4.43 -17.87 -22.69
N ALA A 62 -3.63 -17.12 -21.93
CA ALA A 62 -3.82 -15.68 -21.75
C ALA A 62 -3.69 -14.91 -23.08
N ASN A 63 -2.63 -15.17 -23.84
CA ASN A 63 -2.43 -14.57 -25.17
C ASN A 63 -3.56 -14.92 -26.15
N ALA A 64 -4.10 -16.14 -26.08
CA ALA A 64 -5.26 -16.54 -26.87
C ALA A 64 -6.52 -15.76 -26.45
N GLY A 65 -6.70 -15.47 -25.16
CA GLY A 65 -7.75 -14.60 -24.65
C GLY A 65 -7.68 -13.17 -25.21
N GLU A 66 -6.48 -12.60 -25.31
CA GLU A 66 -6.28 -11.28 -25.93
C GLU A 66 -6.58 -11.29 -27.43
N LEU A 67 -6.13 -12.34 -28.14
CA LEU A 67 -6.44 -12.53 -29.55
C LEU A 67 -7.95 -12.72 -29.80
N SER A 68 -8.68 -13.38 -28.89
CA SER A 68 -10.15 -13.52 -28.98
C SER A 68 -10.89 -12.22 -28.70
N LEU A 69 -10.30 -11.29 -27.92
CA LEU A 69 -10.84 -9.95 -27.66
C LEU A 69 -10.69 -9.05 -28.89
N ALA A 70 -9.57 -9.20 -29.60
CA ALA A 70 -9.21 -8.42 -30.78
C ALA A 70 -9.95 -8.84 -32.07
N LEU A 71 -10.91 -9.77 -32.00
CA LEU A 71 -11.66 -10.33 -33.13
C LEU A 71 -13.03 -9.69 -33.38
N ALA A 72 -13.30 -8.52 -32.79
CA ALA A 72 -14.43 -7.67 -33.17
C ALA A 72 -14.33 -7.14 -34.62
N THR A 73 -13.13 -7.18 -35.22
CA THR A 73 -12.91 -6.89 -36.63
C THR A 73 -12.85 -8.18 -37.42
N ASN A 74 -13.55 -8.26 -38.55
CA ASN A 74 -13.71 -9.42 -39.44
C ASN A 74 -12.38 -9.85 -40.13
N ASP A 75 -11.31 -10.04 -39.35
CA ASP A 75 -9.94 -10.25 -39.80
C ASP A 75 -9.60 -11.75 -39.81
N ALA A 76 -9.71 -12.33 -41.00
CA ALA A 76 -9.43 -13.74 -41.27
C ALA A 76 -7.98 -14.15 -40.94
N ALA A 77 -7.02 -13.21 -40.87
CA ALA A 77 -5.65 -13.52 -40.49
C ALA A 77 -5.53 -13.75 -38.98
N ARG A 78 -6.20 -12.92 -38.17
CA ARG A 78 -6.25 -13.08 -36.71
C ARG A 78 -7.01 -14.33 -36.29
N GLN A 79 -8.08 -14.67 -37.00
CA GLN A 79 -8.78 -15.94 -36.77
C GLN A 79 -7.86 -17.12 -37.02
N ARG A 80 -7.07 -17.12 -38.11
CA ARG A 80 -6.09 -18.18 -38.38
C ARG A 80 -5.01 -18.28 -37.30
N MET A 81 -4.47 -17.15 -36.85
CA MET A 81 -3.49 -17.13 -35.75
C MET A 81 -4.07 -17.68 -34.45
N TYR A 82 -5.32 -17.36 -34.15
CA TYR A 82 -6.03 -17.89 -32.99
C TYR A 82 -6.21 -19.40 -33.06
N HIS A 83 -6.66 -19.94 -34.20
CA HIS A 83 -6.85 -21.38 -34.37
C HIS A 83 -5.53 -22.15 -34.25
N GLU A 84 -4.45 -21.62 -34.82
CA GLU A 84 -3.12 -22.22 -34.71
C GLU A 84 -2.62 -22.22 -33.26
N LEU A 85 -2.82 -21.12 -32.52
CA LEU A 85 -2.46 -21.04 -31.10
C LEU A 85 -3.31 -21.99 -30.24
N ALA A 86 -4.61 -22.09 -30.49
CA ALA A 86 -5.50 -23.01 -29.77
C ALA A 86 -5.12 -24.49 -30.00
N LYS A 87 -4.71 -24.84 -31.22
CA LYS A 87 -4.18 -26.18 -31.54
C LYS A 87 -2.90 -26.48 -30.76
N GLN A 88 -1.99 -25.51 -30.65
CA GLN A 88 -0.76 -25.64 -29.89
C GLN A 88 -1.01 -25.77 -28.38
N ILE A 89 -1.98 -25.03 -27.84
CA ILE A 89 -2.40 -25.15 -26.44
C ILE A 89 -2.94 -26.55 -26.14
N ASN A 90 -3.79 -27.11 -27.02
CA ASN A 90 -4.32 -28.47 -26.83
C ASN A 90 -3.22 -29.53 -26.87
N GLN A 91 -2.30 -29.44 -27.85
CA GLN A 91 -1.15 -30.36 -27.92
C GLN A 91 -0.25 -30.28 -26.68
N ALA A 92 -0.03 -29.07 -26.14
CA ALA A 92 0.78 -28.87 -24.95
C ALA A 92 0.08 -29.38 -23.67
N LEU A 93 -1.25 -29.22 -23.55
CA LEU A 93 -2.04 -29.79 -22.45
C LEU A 93 -2.04 -31.32 -22.47
N ASP A 94 -2.20 -31.93 -23.65
CA ASP A 94 -2.11 -33.38 -23.83
C ASP A 94 -0.72 -33.91 -23.43
N GLN A 95 0.35 -33.21 -23.84
CA GLN A 95 1.72 -33.54 -23.45
C GLN A 95 1.93 -33.39 -21.93
N CYS A 96 1.40 -32.33 -21.31
CA CYS A 96 1.46 -32.15 -19.85
C CYS A 96 0.72 -33.27 -19.11
N SER A 97 -0.41 -33.74 -19.64
CA SER A 97 -1.16 -34.87 -19.08
C SER A 97 -0.36 -36.18 -19.16
N ILE A 98 0.32 -36.44 -20.28
CA ILE A 98 1.22 -37.60 -20.44
C ILE A 98 2.40 -37.51 -19.46
N LEU A 99 3.03 -36.34 -19.33
CA LEU A 99 4.15 -36.11 -18.42
C LEU A 99 3.73 -36.26 -16.95
N LEU A 100 2.53 -35.79 -16.59
CA LEU A 100 1.96 -35.97 -15.25
C LEU A 100 1.70 -37.46 -14.96
N ALA A 101 1.19 -38.21 -15.94
CA ALA A 101 1.02 -39.67 -15.81
C ALA A 101 2.36 -40.38 -15.60
N GLN A 102 3.40 -40.00 -16.35
CA GLN A 102 4.76 -40.52 -16.16
C GLN A 102 5.36 -40.15 -14.79
N LEU A 103 5.06 -38.94 -14.28
CA LEU A 103 5.50 -38.49 -12.96
C LEU A 103 4.79 -39.27 -11.84
N LYS A 104 3.50 -39.58 -12.00
CA LYS A 104 2.74 -40.43 -11.07
C LYS A 104 3.30 -41.86 -10.99
N CYS A 105 3.81 -42.41 -12.09
CA CYS A 105 4.48 -43.73 -12.07
C CYS A 105 5.74 -43.76 -11.20
N LEU A 106 6.39 -42.61 -10.95
CA LEU A 106 7.56 -42.51 -10.07
C LEU A 106 7.20 -42.44 -8.57
N VAL A 107 5.91 -42.46 -8.25
CA VAL A 107 5.38 -42.40 -6.86
C VAL A 107 5.10 -43.80 -6.29
N VAL A 108 5.19 -44.86 -7.10
CA VAL A 108 4.84 -46.25 -6.69
C VAL A 108 5.83 -46.83 -5.67
N PRO A 109 5.38 -47.63 -4.67
CA PRO A 109 6.25 -48.16 -3.62
C PRO A 109 7.13 -49.31 -4.15
N LEU A 110 8.39 -49.38 -3.71
CA LEU A 110 9.19 -50.61 -3.81
C LEU A 110 8.55 -51.67 -2.91
N THR A 111 7.77 -52.59 -3.48
CA THR A 111 7.31 -53.77 -2.76
C THR A 111 8.43 -54.80 -2.62
N SER A 112 8.56 -55.31 -1.39
CA SER A 112 9.22 -56.54 -0.96
C SER A 112 10.75 -56.57 -0.89
N GLY A 113 11.26 -56.71 0.34
CA GLY A 113 12.67 -57.03 0.59
C GLY A 113 13.13 -56.73 2.01
N THR A 114 12.66 -57.53 2.97
CA THR A 114 13.18 -57.72 4.34
C THR A 114 13.26 -56.53 5.31
N ALA A 115 12.73 -56.76 6.51
CA ALA A 115 12.63 -55.85 7.63
C ALA A 115 13.97 -55.24 8.05
N GLU A 116 14.09 -53.92 7.96
CA GLU A 116 15.05 -53.14 8.74
C GLU A 116 14.38 -51.88 9.35
N ALA A 117 14.56 -51.76 10.67
CA ALA A 117 14.36 -50.66 11.62
C ALA A 117 13.38 -49.49 11.33
N GLY A 118 12.50 -49.24 12.30
CA GLY A 118 11.30 -48.38 12.23
C GLY A 118 11.47 -46.87 11.95
N ASP A 119 12.68 -46.31 11.90
CA ASP A 119 12.88 -44.89 11.54
C ASP A 119 12.98 -44.65 10.02
N GLU A 120 13.56 -45.60 9.28
CA GLU A 120 13.70 -45.49 7.82
C GLU A 120 12.37 -45.68 7.08
N ALA A 121 11.48 -46.51 7.65
CA ALA A 121 10.14 -46.72 7.14
C ALA A 121 9.30 -45.41 7.23
N SER A 122 9.35 -44.71 8.36
CA SER A 122 8.64 -43.44 8.58
C SER A 122 9.07 -42.35 7.60
N SER A 123 10.38 -42.19 7.39
CA SER A 123 10.91 -41.21 6.43
C SER A 123 10.58 -41.55 4.97
N LYS A 124 10.56 -42.84 4.60
CA LYS A 124 10.13 -43.29 3.26
C LYS A 124 8.63 -43.03 3.05
N THR A 125 7.79 -43.22 4.07
CA THR A 125 6.36 -42.88 4.03
C THR A 125 6.12 -41.37 3.90
N GLN A 126 6.88 -40.53 4.61
CA GLN A 126 6.80 -39.07 4.48
C GLN A 126 7.22 -38.57 3.09
N LEU A 127 8.29 -39.12 2.51
CA LEU A 127 8.73 -38.76 1.16
C LEU A 127 7.69 -39.16 0.11
N GLN A 128 7.05 -40.32 0.27
CA GLN A 128 5.97 -40.76 -0.61
C GLN A 128 4.76 -39.82 -0.52
N LEU A 129 4.31 -39.47 0.69
CA LEU A 129 3.21 -38.52 0.91
C LEU A 129 3.51 -37.14 0.28
N HIS A 130 4.78 -36.69 0.37
CA HIS A 130 5.22 -35.45 -0.24
C HIS A 130 5.14 -35.52 -1.78
N ARG A 131 5.62 -36.60 -2.40
CA ARG A 131 5.54 -36.79 -3.86
C ARG A 131 4.10 -36.90 -4.36
N GLU A 132 3.23 -37.58 -3.61
CA GLU A 132 1.80 -37.63 -3.90
C GLU A 132 1.14 -36.24 -3.82
N ALA A 133 1.52 -35.42 -2.85
CA ALA A 133 1.03 -34.05 -2.72
C ALA A 133 1.49 -33.16 -3.89
N VAL A 134 2.75 -33.32 -4.34
CA VAL A 134 3.27 -32.62 -5.53
C VAL A 134 2.52 -33.03 -6.79
N CYS A 135 2.30 -34.33 -7.01
CA CYS A 135 1.50 -34.81 -8.14
C CYS A 135 0.05 -34.30 -8.10
N ARG A 136 -0.59 -34.26 -6.91
CA ARG A 136 -1.93 -33.68 -6.73
C ARG A 136 -1.96 -32.19 -7.08
N SER A 137 -0.98 -31.43 -6.61
CA SER A 137 -0.88 -30.00 -6.91
C SER A 137 -0.68 -29.71 -8.41
N LEU A 138 0.13 -30.52 -9.10
CA LEU A 138 0.33 -30.39 -10.55
C LEU A 138 -0.91 -30.82 -11.35
N GLU A 139 -1.63 -31.84 -10.87
CA GLU A 139 -2.91 -32.26 -11.45
C GLU A 139 -3.99 -31.20 -11.32
N ASP A 140 -4.10 -30.57 -10.14
CA ASP A 140 -5.03 -29.47 -9.91
C ASP A 140 -4.68 -28.27 -10.81
N PHE A 141 -3.39 -27.98 -10.99
CA PHE A 141 -2.96 -26.92 -11.89
C PHE A 141 -3.30 -27.23 -13.35
N LEU A 142 -3.11 -28.48 -13.81
CA LEU A 142 -3.52 -28.92 -15.14
C LEU A 142 -5.04 -28.78 -15.34
N LYS A 143 -5.86 -29.24 -14.38
CA LYS A 143 -7.33 -29.11 -14.43
C LYS A 143 -7.79 -27.65 -14.49
N VAL A 144 -7.13 -26.76 -13.77
CA VAL A 144 -7.42 -25.31 -13.83
C VAL A 144 -7.11 -24.76 -15.23
N LEU A 145 -6.02 -25.20 -15.86
CA LEU A 145 -5.68 -24.76 -17.22
C LEU A 145 -6.61 -25.34 -18.28
N GLU A 146 -7.07 -26.59 -18.14
CA GLU A 146 -8.08 -27.19 -19.02
C GLU A 146 -9.40 -26.42 -18.95
N ARG A 147 -9.88 -26.09 -17.74
CA ARG A 147 -11.08 -25.25 -17.55
C ARG A 147 -10.92 -23.86 -18.15
N ALA A 148 -9.76 -23.23 -17.93
CA ALA A 148 -9.46 -21.92 -18.50
C ALA A 148 -9.44 -21.96 -20.02
N ARG A 149 -8.92 -23.02 -20.63
CA ARG A 149 -8.97 -23.26 -22.08
C ARG A 149 -10.41 -23.44 -22.57
N ASP A 150 -11.23 -24.22 -21.88
CA ASP A 150 -12.63 -24.47 -22.28
C ASP A 150 -13.49 -23.21 -22.20
N GLU A 151 -13.32 -22.41 -21.16
CA GLU A 151 -13.99 -21.11 -21.01
C GLU A 151 -13.56 -20.13 -22.12
N GLN A 152 -12.27 -20.15 -22.45
CA GLN A 152 -11.67 -19.31 -23.48
C GLN A 152 -12.19 -19.69 -24.89
N VAL A 153 -12.31 -20.98 -25.18
CA VAL A 153 -12.93 -21.51 -26.42
C VAL A 153 -14.42 -21.16 -26.47
N THR A 154 -15.14 -21.33 -25.37
CA THR A 154 -16.58 -21.01 -25.27
C THR A 154 -16.82 -19.53 -25.55
N THR A 155 -15.98 -18.66 -24.97
CA THR A 155 -16.02 -17.21 -25.18
C THR A 155 -15.74 -16.85 -26.63
N TYR A 156 -14.77 -17.51 -27.25
CA TYR A 156 -14.44 -17.32 -28.67
C TYR A 156 -15.59 -17.72 -29.60
N CYS A 157 -16.20 -18.90 -29.40
CA CYS A 157 -17.34 -19.37 -30.17
C CYS A 157 -18.53 -18.42 -30.07
N ARG A 158 -18.86 -17.97 -28.85
CA ARG A 158 -19.93 -17.00 -28.60
C ARG A 158 -19.67 -15.65 -29.30
N ARG A 159 -18.42 -15.20 -29.35
CA ARG A 159 -18.05 -13.96 -30.05
C ARG A 159 -18.16 -14.11 -31.56
N LEU A 160 -17.73 -15.23 -32.13
CA LEU A 160 -17.92 -15.51 -33.56
C LEU A 160 -19.40 -15.50 -33.95
N GLU A 161 -20.26 -16.12 -33.13
CA GLU A 161 -21.71 -16.15 -33.35
C GLU A 161 -22.33 -14.74 -33.27
N LEU A 162 -21.88 -13.90 -32.32
CA LEU A 162 -22.34 -12.52 -32.21
C LEU A 162 -21.84 -11.65 -33.37
N THR A 163 -20.59 -11.82 -33.79
CA THR A 163 -20.02 -11.07 -34.93
C THR A 163 -20.70 -11.46 -36.25
N SER A 164 -21.04 -12.73 -36.46
CA SER A 164 -21.78 -13.18 -37.65
C SER A 164 -23.22 -12.66 -37.68
N ARG A 165 -23.88 -12.60 -36.51
CA ARG A 165 -25.20 -11.96 -36.33
C ARG A 165 -25.18 -10.47 -36.63
N LEU A 166 -24.11 -9.78 -36.23
CA LEU A 166 -23.94 -8.34 -36.45
C LEU A 166 -23.58 -7.99 -37.91
N SER A 167 -22.90 -8.88 -38.64
CA SER A 167 -22.54 -8.65 -40.05
C SER A 167 -23.66 -8.93 -41.07
N GLY A 168 -24.89 -9.21 -40.63
CA GLY A 168 -26.06 -9.32 -41.51
C GLY A 168 -26.10 -10.54 -42.43
N SER A 169 -25.22 -11.53 -42.25
CA SER A 169 -25.34 -12.82 -42.93
C SER A 169 -26.27 -13.74 -42.13
N VAL A 170 -27.58 -13.59 -42.34
CA VAL A 170 -28.51 -14.65 -41.99
C VAL A 170 -28.35 -15.76 -43.02
N SER A 171 -27.61 -16.80 -42.64
CA SER A 171 -28.00 -18.16 -43.00
C SER A 171 -28.49 -18.78 -41.70
N THR A 172 -29.80 -18.76 -41.53
CA THR A 172 -30.50 -19.64 -40.60
C THR A 172 -30.14 -21.08 -40.97
N ASP A 173 -29.15 -21.64 -40.31
CA ASP A 173 -29.10 -23.07 -40.05
C ASP A 173 -28.78 -23.27 -38.57
N SER A 174 -29.65 -24.04 -37.95
CA SER A 174 -29.83 -24.39 -36.54
C SER A 174 -28.56 -24.69 -35.74
N TYR A 175 -28.43 -24.07 -34.56
CA TYR A 175 -27.79 -24.69 -33.39
C TYR A 175 -28.82 -24.74 -32.25
N SER A 176 -29.84 -25.58 -32.41
CA SER A 176 -30.63 -26.09 -31.31
C SER A 176 -29.84 -27.22 -30.63
N TYR A 177 -29.74 -27.13 -29.32
CA TYR A 177 -29.37 -28.26 -28.48
C TYR A 177 -30.59 -29.19 -28.42
N GLU A 178 -30.65 -30.19 -29.31
CA GLU A 178 -31.61 -31.29 -29.18
C GLU A 178 -30.86 -32.61 -29.04
N SER A 179 -31.10 -33.26 -27.89
CA SER A 179 -30.91 -34.69 -27.72
C SER A 179 -31.90 -35.44 -28.63
N SER A 180 -31.34 -36.10 -29.64
CA SER A 180 -31.90 -37.07 -30.59
C SER A 180 -33.31 -37.65 -30.37
N SER A 181 -34.15 -37.57 -31.42
CA SER A 181 -34.67 -38.77 -32.11
C SER A 181 -35.24 -38.48 -33.53
N SER A 182 -34.45 -38.86 -34.54
CA SER A 182 -34.84 -39.58 -35.79
C SER A 182 -35.73 -38.86 -36.85
N PRO A 183 -35.92 -39.44 -38.07
CA PRO A 183 -35.18 -39.05 -39.27
C PRO A 183 -36.08 -38.61 -40.44
N THR A 184 -35.57 -37.81 -41.40
CA THR A 184 -35.71 -38.07 -42.86
C THR A 184 -35.15 -36.95 -43.75
N SER A 185 -34.56 -37.43 -44.86
CA SER A 185 -34.37 -36.79 -46.18
C SER A 185 -33.46 -35.56 -46.35
N THR A 186 -32.25 -35.88 -46.80
CA THR A 186 -31.56 -35.36 -48.00
C THR A 186 -31.55 -33.86 -48.26
N VAL A 187 -30.39 -33.22 -48.06
CA VAL A 187 -29.64 -32.49 -49.11
C VAL A 187 -28.15 -32.49 -48.76
N ARG A 188 -27.30 -32.87 -49.72
CA ARG A 188 -25.84 -32.75 -49.66
C ARG A 188 -25.43 -31.28 -49.65
N ASN A 189 -24.58 -30.86 -48.71
CA ASN A 189 -23.62 -29.79 -49.00
C ASN A 189 -22.29 -29.97 -48.28
N ARG A 190 -21.20 -29.87 -49.06
CA ARG A 190 -19.80 -29.91 -48.65
C ARG A 190 -19.50 -28.69 -47.74
N ARG A 191 -19.26 -28.88 -46.44
CA ARG A 191 -18.44 -27.95 -45.61
C ARG A 191 -18.06 -28.40 -44.18
N ASP A 192 -18.27 -29.65 -43.77
CA ASP A 192 -17.90 -30.09 -42.39
C ASP A 192 -16.61 -30.92 -42.31
N ARG A 193 -15.46 -30.26 -42.41
CA ARG A 193 -14.16 -30.86 -42.01
C ARG A 193 -13.29 -29.95 -41.12
N GLY A 194 -13.88 -28.95 -40.46
CA GLY A 194 -13.12 -27.93 -39.72
C GLY A 194 -12.94 -28.16 -38.21
N ASN A 195 -13.93 -28.75 -37.51
CA ASN A 195 -14.08 -28.50 -36.07
C ASN A 195 -13.95 -29.74 -35.16
N ALA A 196 -13.56 -30.89 -35.69
CA ALA A 196 -13.48 -32.15 -34.92
C ALA A 196 -12.37 -32.19 -33.85
N TRP A 197 -11.43 -31.24 -33.85
CA TRP A 197 -10.29 -31.20 -32.93
C TRP A 197 -10.52 -30.33 -31.69
N LEU A 198 -11.66 -29.62 -31.60
CA LEU A 198 -12.00 -28.74 -30.48
C LEU A 198 -12.44 -29.49 -29.22
N PHE A 199 -12.91 -30.73 -29.38
CA PHE A 199 -13.47 -31.53 -28.29
C PHE A 199 -12.87 -32.94 -28.35
N GLY A 200 -11.73 -33.14 -27.70
CA GLY A 200 -11.12 -34.47 -27.57
C GLY A 200 -12.04 -35.40 -26.78
N GLY A 201 -12.40 -36.56 -27.35
CA GLY A 201 -13.26 -37.53 -26.69
C GLY A 201 -12.76 -38.95 -26.87
N SER A 202 -12.61 -39.68 -25.76
CA SER A 202 -12.70 -41.14 -25.70
C SER A 202 -13.97 -41.49 -24.93
N LYS A 203 -14.87 -42.24 -25.56
CA LYS A 203 -16.18 -42.65 -25.02
C LYS A 203 -16.04 -43.83 -24.06
N ALA A 204 -16.75 -43.76 -22.94
CA ALA A 204 -17.18 -44.92 -22.18
C ALA A 204 -18.63 -44.70 -21.76
N ASP A 205 -19.51 -45.55 -22.29
CA ASP A 205 -20.95 -45.53 -22.06
C ASP A 205 -21.28 -46.06 -20.66
N ALA A 206 -22.14 -45.36 -19.91
CA ALA A 206 -22.79 -45.89 -18.70
C ALA A 206 -24.26 -45.46 -18.68
N GLU A 207 -25.13 -46.46 -18.68
CA GLU A 207 -26.59 -46.40 -18.81
C GLU A 207 -27.28 -45.63 -17.67
N ALA A 208 -28.33 -44.88 -18.02
CA ALA A 208 -29.21 -44.20 -17.08
C ALA A 208 -30.36 -45.12 -16.61
N LEU A 209 -30.54 -45.24 -15.29
CA LEU A 209 -31.73 -45.80 -14.64
C LEU A 209 -32.79 -44.70 -14.40
N PRO A 210 -34.10 -44.99 -14.46
CA PRO A 210 -35.15 -43.97 -14.39
C PRO A 210 -35.46 -43.54 -12.95
N THR A 211 -35.47 -42.23 -12.69
CA THR A 211 -35.81 -41.65 -11.40
C THR A 211 -37.33 -41.56 -11.20
N SER A 212 -37.81 -42.33 -10.23
CA SER A 212 -39.10 -42.13 -9.57
C SER A 212 -39.12 -40.78 -8.84
N SER A 213 -40.26 -40.10 -8.92
CA SER A 213 -40.59 -38.79 -8.31
C SER A 213 -40.13 -38.64 -6.85
N LEU A 214 -39.26 -37.67 -6.59
CA LEU A 214 -38.93 -37.19 -5.25
C LEU A 214 -40.15 -36.44 -4.65
N PRO A 215 -40.43 -36.58 -3.34
CA PRO A 215 -41.51 -35.87 -2.67
C PRO A 215 -41.33 -34.34 -2.74
N VAL A 216 -42.44 -33.61 -2.89
CA VAL A 216 -42.48 -32.15 -3.15
C VAL A 216 -41.69 -31.32 -2.14
N GLU A 217 -41.54 -31.81 -0.90
CA GLU A 217 -40.78 -31.16 0.16
C GLU A 217 -39.26 -31.22 -0.06
N GLU A 218 -38.74 -32.34 -0.58
CA GLU A 218 -37.31 -32.47 -0.96
C GLU A 218 -37.00 -31.63 -2.21
N LEU A 219 -37.97 -31.49 -3.11
CA LEU A 219 -37.81 -30.64 -4.29
C LEU A 219 -37.68 -29.15 -3.91
N LYS A 220 -38.52 -28.68 -2.97
CA LYS A 220 -38.42 -27.31 -2.43
C LYS A 220 -37.12 -27.06 -1.67
N GLN A 221 -36.65 -28.06 -0.92
CA GLN A 221 -35.39 -27.95 -0.20
C GLN A 221 -34.20 -27.86 -1.17
N LEU A 222 -34.21 -28.66 -2.24
CA LEU A 222 -33.22 -28.58 -3.32
C LEU A 222 -33.29 -27.25 -4.09
N GLU A 223 -34.48 -26.70 -4.32
CA GLU A 223 -34.65 -25.38 -4.95
C GLU A 223 -34.12 -24.25 -4.06
N MET A 224 -34.31 -24.33 -2.74
CA MET A 224 -33.75 -23.37 -1.78
C MET A 224 -32.23 -23.47 -1.69
N GLU A 225 -31.67 -24.69 -1.62
CA GLU A 225 -30.22 -24.90 -1.61
C GLU A 225 -29.58 -24.42 -2.93
N ASN A 226 -30.22 -24.66 -4.07
CA ASN A 226 -29.76 -24.15 -5.36
C ASN A 226 -29.81 -22.61 -5.46
N ALA A 227 -30.83 -21.98 -4.87
CA ALA A 227 -30.92 -20.52 -4.80
C ALA A 227 -29.81 -19.93 -3.92
N GLU A 228 -29.48 -20.59 -2.80
CA GLU A 228 -28.40 -20.18 -1.90
C GLU A 228 -27.02 -20.34 -2.56
N VAL A 229 -26.78 -21.45 -3.26
CA VAL A 229 -25.56 -21.67 -4.05
C VAL A 229 -25.43 -20.65 -5.18
N TYR A 230 -26.54 -20.29 -5.85
CA TYR A 230 -26.54 -19.28 -6.91
C TYR A 230 -26.18 -17.88 -6.38
N LEU A 231 -26.71 -17.49 -5.21
CA LEU A 231 -26.36 -16.24 -4.56
C LEU A 231 -24.90 -16.21 -4.10
N ARG A 232 -24.38 -17.33 -3.61
CA ARG A 232 -22.96 -17.48 -3.24
C ARG A 232 -22.05 -17.32 -4.46
N PHE A 233 -22.41 -17.93 -5.58
CA PHE A 233 -21.69 -17.81 -6.85
C PHE A 233 -21.68 -16.37 -7.39
N LEU A 234 -22.79 -15.63 -7.25
CA LEU A 234 -22.84 -14.21 -7.63
C LEU A 234 -21.94 -13.34 -6.74
N SER A 235 -21.84 -13.65 -5.44
CA SER A 235 -20.91 -12.98 -4.53
C SER A 235 -19.46 -13.24 -4.91
N GLU A 236 -19.10 -14.51 -5.13
CA GLU A 236 -17.73 -14.91 -5.53
C GLU A 236 -17.34 -14.32 -6.90
N LYS A 237 -18.29 -14.25 -7.85
CA LYS A 237 -18.08 -13.58 -9.14
C LYS A 237 -17.76 -12.09 -8.98
N ASN A 238 -18.46 -11.40 -8.09
CA ASN A 238 -18.21 -9.98 -7.81
C ASN A 238 -16.85 -9.77 -7.11
N GLU A 239 -16.44 -10.67 -6.22
CA GLU A 239 -15.12 -10.66 -5.58
C GLU A 239 -14.00 -10.88 -6.60
N ILE A 240 -14.16 -11.85 -7.51
CA ILE A 240 -13.19 -12.11 -8.60
C ILE A 240 -13.08 -10.90 -9.54
N GLN A 241 -14.20 -10.22 -9.81
CA GLN A 241 -14.21 -9.02 -10.64
C GLN A 241 -13.53 -7.82 -9.94
N GLN A 242 -13.67 -7.70 -8.62
CA GLN A 242 -12.93 -6.71 -7.83
C GLN A 242 -11.43 -7.00 -7.79
N LEU A 243 -11.03 -8.27 -7.62
CA LEU A 243 -9.63 -8.68 -7.68
C LEU A 243 -9.01 -8.40 -9.06
N GLY A 244 -9.75 -8.64 -10.15
CA GLY A 244 -9.31 -8.30 -11.51
C GLY A 244 -9.05 -6.81 -11.70
N ASN A 245 -9.91 -5.95 -11.16
CA ASN A 245 -9.73 -4.50 -11.22
C ASN A 245 -8.54 -4.03 -10.37
N GLN A 246 -8.30 -4.66 -9.21
CA GLN A 246 -7.13 -4.37 -8.37
C GLN A 246 -5.81 -4.76 -9.06
N ILE A 247 -5.79 -5.89 -9.77
CA ILE A 247 -4.61 -6.34 -10.53
C ILE A 247 -4.30 -5.39 -11.69
N ALA A 248 -5.33 -4.88 -12.38
CA ALA A 248 -5.16 -3.89 -13.43
C ALA A 248 -4.57 -2.57 -12.91
N GLU A 249 -5.01 -2.10 -11.73
CA GLU A 249 -4.44 -0.89 -11.13
C GLU A 249 -3.03 -1.11 -10.59
N ILE A 250 -2.71 -2.30 -10.06
CA ILE A 250 -1.32 -2.66 -9.70
C ILE A 250 -0.42 -2.60 -10.95
N GLY A 251 -0.88 -3.11 -12.09
CA GLY A 251 -0.15 -2.99 -13.36
C GLY A 251 0.06 -1.54 -13.81
N ARG A 252 -0.95 -0.68 -13.63
CA ARG A 252 -0.85 0.76 -13.92
C ARG A 252 0.12 1.48 -13.00
N LEU A 253 0.11 1.16 -11.70
CA LEU A 253 1.05 1.69 -10.71
C LEU A 253 2.48 1.22 -10.99
N GLN A 254 2.67 -0.04 -11.37
CA GLN A 254 3.97 -0.57 -11.79
C GLN A 254 4.51 0.13 -13.04
N ALA A 255 3.65 0.45 -14.02
CA ALA A 255 4.06 1.22 -15.19
C ALA A 255 4.55 2.64 -14.82
N MET A 256 3.80 3.36 -13.97
CA MET A 256 4.22 4.70 -13.51
C MET A 256 5.52 4.68 -12.68
N VAL A 257 5.69 3.67 -11.82
CA VAL A 257 6.94 3.51 -11.05
C VAL A 257 8.11 3.20 -11.99
N THR A 258 7.87 2.41 -13.04
CA THR A 258 8.89 2.10 -14.05
C THR A 258 9.27 3.33 -14.87
N GLU A 259 8.29 4.14 -15.30
CA GLU A 259 8.54 5.43 -15.96
C GLU A 259 9.34 6.38 -15.05
N SER A 260 8.97 6.50 -13.78
CA SER A 260 9.70 7.34 -12.83
C SER A 260 11.14 6.85 -12.58
N LEU A 261 11.36 5.53 -12.55
CA LEU A 261 12.71 4.95 -12.45
C LEU A 261 13.55 5.21 -13.70
N ILE A 262 12.93 5.22 -14.89
CA ILE A 262 13.61 5.58 -16.14
C ILE A 262 13.98 7.06 -16.12
N GLU A 263 13.07 7.96 -15.73
CA GLU A 263 13.34 9.40 -15.60
C GLU A 263 14.45 9.69 -14.58
N GLN A 264 14.47 8.97 -13.45
CA GLN A 264 15.55 9.08 -12.46
C GLN A 264 16.88 8.55 -12.99
N ALA A 265 16.88 7.48 -13.78
CA ALA A 265 18.09 6.96 -14.42
C ALA A 265 18.64 7.94 -15.47
N GLU A 266 17.77 8.58 -16.25
CA GLU A 266 18.15 9.62 -17.22
C GLU A 266 18.69 10.88 -16.52
N MET A 267 18.06 11.32 -15.42
CA MET A 267 18.59 12.41 -14.60
C MET A 267 19.96 12.06 -13.99
N ALA A 268 20.13 10.84 -13.49
CA ALA A 268 21.41 10.38 -12.95
C ALA A 268 22.51 10.34 -14.02
N GLN A 269 22.17 9.93 -15.25
CA GLN A 269 23.08 9.98 -16.39
C GLN A 269 23.44 11.42 -16.77
N HIS A 270 22.47 12.33 -16.80
CA HIS A 270 22.70 13.75 -17.09
C HIS A 270 23.55 14.44 -16.01
N ILE A 271 23.36 14.07 -14.74
CA ILE A 271 24.23 14.48 -13.63
C ILE A 271 25.64 13.90 -13.83
N GLY A 272 25.76 12.63 -14.22
CA GLY A 272 27.04 12.00 -14.56
C GLY A 272 27.79 12.75 -15.67
N GLU A 273 27.09 13.12 -16.76
CA GLU A 273 27.65 13.90 -17.86
C GLU A 273 28.06 15.31 -17.43
N LYS A 274 27.27 15.98 -16.58
CA LYS A 274 27.64 17.28 -15.99
C LYS A 274 28.82 17.18 -15.02
N VAL A 275 28.92 16.09 -14.27
CA VAL A 275 30.07 15.83 -13.38
C VAL A 275 31.32 15.58 -14.23
N VAL A 276 31.24 14.78 -15.30
CA VAL A 276 32.34 14.57 -16.24
C VAL A 276 32.76 15.88 -16.91
N GLY A 277 31.80 16.68 -17.41
CA GLY A 277 32.05 18.00 -17.98
C GLY A 277 32.67 18.98 -16.97
N SER A 278 32.20 18.95 -15.72
CA SER A 278 32.77 19.76 -14.63
C SER A 278 34.18 19.29 -14.26
N THR A 279 34.46 17.98 -14.26
CA THR A 279 35.80 17.44 -14.01
C THR A 279 36.77 17.77 -15.13
N GLU A 280 36.28 17.84 -16.38
CA GLU A 280 37.09 18.24 -17.53
C GLU A 280 37.40 19.73 -17.51
N LEU A 281 36.43 20.58 -17.15
CA LEU A 281 36.65 22.01 -16.90
C LEU A 281 37.62 22.25 -15.73
N VAL A 282 37.55 21.46 -14.67
CA VAL A 282 38.51 21.49 -13.55
C VAL A 282 39.89 21.00 -14.00
N ARG A 283 39.97 20.01 -14.89
CA ARG A 283 41.23 19.53 -15.49
C ARG A 283 41.88 20.61 -16.35
N GLU A 284 41.12 21.27 -17.21
CA GLU A 284 41.58 22.40 -18.04
C GLU A 284 41.99 23.59 -17.19
N ALA A 285 41.22 23.93 -16.16
CA ALA A 285 41.57 24.99 -15.21
C ALA A 285 42.87 24.66 -14.45
N ASN A 286 43.04 23.41 -14.00
CA ASN A 286 44.27 22.96 -13.34
C ASN A 286 45.47 22.96 -14.28
N GLU A 287 45.28 22.63 -15.56
CA GLU A 287 46.33 22.70 -16.59
C GLU A 287 46.72 24.16 -16.87
N HIS A 288 45.74 25.07 -16.94
CA HIS A 288 45.99 26.51 -17.03
C HIS A 288 46.75 27.06 -15.82
N VAL A 289 46.40 26.60 -14.61
CA VAL A 289 47.12 26.93 -13.38
C VAL A 289 48.54 26.39 -13.45
N ARG A 290 48.76 25.16 -13.90
CA ARG A 290 50.09 24.55 -14.07
C ARG A 290 50.96 25.31 -15.07
N GLN A 291 50.40 25.69 -16.21
CA GLN A 291 51.06 26.54 -17.21
C GLN A 291 51.36 27.95 -16.66
N SER A 292 50.47 28.51 -15.84
CA SER A 292 50.73 29.77 -15.14
C SER A 292 51.85 29.62 -14.10
N MET A 293 51.90 28.50 -13.38
CA MET A 293 52.94 28.19 -12.39
C MET A 293 54.30 27.98 -13.06
N ASP A 294 54.35 27.35 -14.24
CA ASP A 294 55.59 27.18 -15.01
C ASP A 294 56.06 28.51 -15.61
N ARG A 295 55.14 29.36 -16.10
CA ARG A 295 55.45 30.75 -16.49
C ARG A 295 55.96 31.58 -15.31
N THR A 296 55.41 31.37 -14.12
CA THR A 296 55.80 32.10 -12.90
C THR A 296 57.10 31.51 -12.30
N ARG A 297 57.38 30.22 -12.46
CA ARG A 297 58.67 29.58 -12.09
C ARG A 297 59.83 30.11 -12.94
N GLY A 298 59.59 30.42 -14.22
CA GLY A 298 60.56 31.14 -15.05
C GLY A 298 60.86 32.56 -14.56
N ILE A 299 59.96 33.16 -13.77
CA ILE A 299 60.06 34.54 -13.27
C ILE A 299 60.53 34.59 -11.80
N LEU A 300 60.30 33.53 -11.01
CA LEU A 300 60.63 33.40 -9.58
C LEU A 300 61.99 32.74 -9.28
N GLY A 301 62.92 32.75 -10.23
CA GLY A 301 64.36 32.54 -9.96
C GLY A 301 65.01 33.66 -9.12
N ARG A 302 64.24 34.63 -8.61
CA ARG A 302 64.74 35.70 -7.75
C ARG A 302 63.71 36.10 -6.68
N ARG A 303 64.15 35.97 -5.42
CA ARG A 303 63.75 36.72 -4.20
C ARG A 303 62.70 36.10 -3.25
N ASN A 304 63.24 35.45 -2.23
CA ASN A 304 63.03 35.61 -0.77
C ASN A 304 61.80 36.35 -0.20
N PHE A 305 61.20 35.65 0.78
CA PHE A 305 60.68 36.06 2.09
C PHE A 305 59.42 36.94 2.21
N GLY A 306 58.38 36.33 2.82
CA GLY A 306 57.94 36.73 4.17
C GLY A 306 56.67 37.59 4.30
N LEU A 307 55.80 37.14 5.22
CA LEU A 307 54.85 37.88 6.07
C LEU A 307 53.38 38.13 5.61
N LEU A 308 52.48 37.75 6.55
CA LEU A 308 51.17 38.33 6.93
C LEU A 308 49.97 38.10 5.99
N GLN A 309 48.68 38.12 6.39
CA GLN A 309 47.90 37.81 7.59
C GLN A 309 46.43 38.10 7.20
N LYS A 310 45.51 37.12 7.32
CA LYS A 310 44.05 37.26 7.56
C LYS A 310 43.11 37.88 6.47
N PRO A 311 41.76 37.67 6.60
CA PRO A 311 40.83 37.40 5.50
C PRO A 311 39.94 38.59 5.11
N ILE A 312 39.25 38.50 3.96
CA ILE A 312 38.23 39.47 3.52
C ILE A 312 36.89 38.76 3.26
N LEU A 313 35.90 39.15 4.06
CA LEU A 313 34.46 39.03 3.80
C LEU A 313 34.08 39.88 2.59
N SER A 314 33.16 39.41 1.76
CA SER A 314 32.23 40.31 1.06
C SER A 314 30.84 39.69 0.98
N ALA A 315 29.88 40.47 1.47
CA ALA A 315 28.46 40.20 1.49
C ALA A 315 27.81 40.66 0.18
N SER A 316 26.87 39.89 -0.35
CA SER A 316 25.88 40.37 -1.32
C SER A 316 24.55 40.59 -0.60
N LYS A 317 24.10 41.85 -0.61
CA LYS A 317 22.75 42.27 -0.23
C LYS A 317 21.77 41.78 -1.31
N THR A 318 20.68 41.18 -0.90
CA THR A 318 19.46 41.07 -1.71
C THR A 318 18.38 41.93 -1.05
N ASP A 319 17.69 42.70 -1.88
CA ASP A 319 16.67 43.66 -1.49
C ASP A 319 15.46 42.98 -0.85
N HIS A 320 15.07 43.47 0.32
CA HIS A 320 13.86 43.09 1.03
C HIS A 320 12.63 43.68 0.34
N VAL A 321 11.86 42.83 -0.36
CA VAL A 321 10.45 43.11 -0.64
C VAL A 321 9.63 42.71 0.59
N SER A 322 9.09 43.72 1.27
CA SER A 322 8.28 43.60 2.47
C SER A 322 6.86 43.13 2.16
N GLY A 323 6.67 41.82 2.10
CA GLY A 323 5.38 41.15 2.27
C GLY A 323 5.59 39.93 3.16
N GLN A 324 5.40 40.06 4.47
CA GLN A 324 5.41 38.90 5.36
C GLN A 324 4.24 38.00 5.01
N ASN A 325 4.49 36.92 4.26
CA ASN A 325 3.50 35.89 4.00
C ASN A 325 3.29 35.10 5.30
N SER A 326 2.31 35.53 6.09
CA SER A 326 1.98 34.88 7.35
C SER A 326 1.18 33.60 7.11
N LEU A 327 1.66 32.47 7.61
CA LEU A 327 1.16 31.13 7.32
C LEU A 327 -0.05 30.77 8.20
N THR A 328 -1.09 30.20 7.57
CA THR A 328 -2.19 29.52 8.24
C THR A 328 -1.87 28.04 8.37
N VAL A 329 -1.82 27.55 9.60
CA VAL A 329 -1.55 26.15 9.92
C VAL A 329 -2.82 25.47 10.40
N VAL A 330 -3.13 24.30 9.84
CA VAL A 330 -4.26 23.47 10.28
C VAL A 330 -3.76 22.09 10.66
N THR A 331 -4.18 21.58 11.82
CA THR A 331 -3.93 20.18 12.20
C THR A 331 -5.04 19.66 13.10
N GLY A 332 -5.21 18.34 13.11
CA GLY A 332 -6.31 17.66 13.78
C GLY A 332 -5.84 16.50 14.65
N ILE A 333 -6.48 16.34 15.81
CA ILE A 333 -6.20 15.25 16.74
C ILE A 333 -7.51 14.56 17.09
N GLN A 334 -7.59 13.24 16.91
CA GLN A 334 -8.77 12.46 17.26
C GLN A 334 -8.94 12.39 18.79
N PRO A 335 -10.11 12.78 19.33
CA PRO A 335 -10.40 12.65 20.75
C PRO A 335 -10.54 11.17 21.10
N THR A 336 -9.63 10.71 21.94
CA THR A 336 -9.53 9.31 22.37
C THR A 336 -9.22 9.24 23.87
N GLY A 337 -9.70 10.25 24.62
CA GLY A 337 -9.34 10.51 26.00
C GLY A 337 -7.98 11.19 26.16
N TYR A 338 -7.41 11.10 27.37
CA TYR A 338 -6.10 11.67 27.67
C TYR A 338 -5.01 11.18 26.71
N PRO A 339 -4.09 12.05 26.26
CA PRO A 339 -2.97 11.64 25.41
C PRO A 339 -1.91 10.83 26.16
N HIS A 340 -1.19 9.98 25.43
CA HIS A 340 0.03 9.33 25.92
C HIS A 340 1.29 10.06 25.42
N LEU A 341 2.46 9.67 25.94
CA LEU A 341 3.75 10.30 25.64
C LEU A 341 4.06 10.35 24.14
N GLY A 342 3.72 9.30 23.40
CA GLY A 342 3.84 9.30 21.94
C GLY A 342 2.96 10.32 21.21
N ASN A 343 1.77 10.66 21.71
CA ASN A 343 0.96 11.75 21.14
C ASN A 343 1.57 13.11 21.52
N TYR A 344 2.10 13.21 22.74
CA TYR A 344 2.67 14.43 23.27
C TYR A 344 3.90 14.87 22.47
N TYR A 345 4.96 14.06 22.40
CA TYR A 345 6.15 14.40 21.62
C TYR A 345 5.92 14.34 20.11
N GLY A 346 5.05 13.43 19.67
CA GLY A 346 4.79 13.22 18.25
C GLY A 346 3.88 14.28 17.61
N MET A 347 3.13 15.08 18.39
CA MET A 347 2.19 16.06 17.81
C MET A 347 1.98 17.28 18.70
N ILE A 348 1.64 17.08 19.98
CA ILE A 348 1.19 18.18 20.86
C ILE A 348 2.32 19.18 21.13
N LYS A 349 3.50 18.72 21.57
CA LYS A 349 4.66 19.57 21.83
C LYS A 349 5.10 20.36 20.57
N PRO A 350 5.15 19.75 19.37
CA PRO A 350 5.28 20.49 18.11
C PRO A 350 4.22 21.59 17.90
N CYS A 351 2.93 21.32 18.14
CA CYS A 351 1.88 22.34 18.04
C CYS A 351 2.09 23.49 19.03
N VAL A 352 2.53 23.19 20.25
CA VAL A 352 2.88 24.21 21.25
C VAL A 352 4.01 25.11 20.75
N ARG A 353 4.98 24.58 20.01
CA ARG A 353 6.05 25.39 19.38
C ARG A 353 5.52 26.23 18.22
N LEU A 354 4.66 25.66 17.36
CA LEU A 354 4.11 26.35 16.19
C LEU A 354 3.34 27.62 16.54
N GLN A 355 2.67 27.69 17.70
CA GLN A 355 1.96 28.90 18.10
C GLN A 355 2.89 30.10 18.38
N TYR A 356 4.17 29.84 18.65
CA TYR A 356 5.19 30.86 18.93
C TYR A 356 6.07 31.17 17.71
N ASP A 357 5.93 30.40 16.63
CA ASP A 357 6.62 30.66 15.37
C ASP A 357 6.17 32.02 14.79
N SER A 358 7.13 32.87 14.40
CA SER A 358 6.86 34.19 13.85
C SER A 358 6.13 34.14 12.51
N ASP A 359 6.39 33.08 11.73
CA ASP A 359 5.86 32.93 10.38
C ASP A 359 4.41 32.45 10.40
N VAL A 360 3.97 31.80 11.49
CA VAL A 360 2.59 31.35 11.67
C VAL A 360 1.73 32.52 12.13
N SER A 361 0.66 32.86 11.42
CA SER A 361 -0.35 33.84 11.88
C SER A 361 -1.48 33.19 12.64
N ARG A 362 -1.91 32.01 12.19
CA ARG A 362 -3.06 31.28 12.74
C ARG A 362 -2.75 29.80 12.81
N LEU A 363 -3.13 29.19 13.92
CA LEU A 363 -3.04 27.75 14.16
C LEU A 363 -4.42 27.22 14.50
N PHE A 364 -5.06 26.53 13.56
CA PHE A 364 -6.32 25.83 13.79
C PHE A 364 -6.03 24.42 14.30
N LEU A 365 -6.47 24.14 15.52
CA LEU A 365 -6.37 22.84 16.17
C LEU A 365 -7.78 22.25 16.32
N LEU A 366 -8.14 21.40 15.38
CA LEU A 366 -9.45 20.74 15.42
C LEU A 366 -9.38 19.46 16.27
N LEU A 367 -10.33 19.32 17.18
CA LEU A 367 -10.57 18.07 17.91
C LEU A 367 -11.46 17.21 17.00
N ALA A 368 -10.85 16.25 16.31
CA ALA A 368 -11.40 15.51 15.18
C ALA A 368 -12.45 14.45 15.62
N ASP A 369 -13.52 14.90 16.25
CA ASP A 369 -14.59 14.06 16.81
C ASP A 369 -15.42 13.34 15.73
N LEU A 370 -15.66 13.95 14.57
CA LEU A 370 -16.30 13.27 13.43
C LEU A 370 -15.42 12.13 12.90
N HIS A 371 -14.10 12.35 12.80
CA HIS A 371 -13.16 11.29 12.42
C HIS A 371 -13.12 10.14 13.43
N ALA A 372 -13.32 10.43 14.72
CA ALA A 372 -13.33 9.39 15.76
C ALA A 372 -14.47 8.37 15.56
N LEU A 373 -15.61 8.78 14.98
CA LEU A 373 -16.75 7.92 14.71
C LEU A 373 -16.44 6.78 13.72
N THR A 374 -15.42 6.95 12.87
CA THR A 374 -15.07 5.96 11.84
C THR A 374 -14.53 4.64 12.41
N LYS A 375 -14.16 4.60 13.70
CA LYS A 375 -13.56 3.45 14.37
C LYS A 375 -14.56 2.44 14.96
N GLY A 376 -15.86 2.64 14.78
CA GLY A 376 -16.90 1.64 15.11
C GLY A 376 -17.24 1.48 16.60
N SER A 377 -16.47 2.08 17.51
CA SER A 377 -16.77 2.10 18.95
C SER A 377 -17.53 3.38 19.31
N ALA A 378 -18.86 3.30 19.39
CA ALA A 378 -19.68 4.28 20.06
C ALA A 378 -19.51 4.12 21.57
N ASP A 379 -18.35 4.48 22.10
CA ASP A 379 -18.26 4.70 23.54
C ASP A 379 -19.09 5.94 23.87
N ASN A 380 -19.96 5.85 24.87
CA ASN A 380 -20.71 6.97 25.47
C ASN A 380 -19.80 8.08 26.07
N SER A 381 -18.52 8.12 25.66
CA SER A 381 -17.45 8.92 26.21
C SER A 381 -16.86 9.91 25.20
N LEU A 382 -17.39 10.05 23.97
CA LEU A 382 -16.79 10.97 22.96
C LEU A 382 -16.73 12.42 23.46
N SER A 383 -17.81 12.92 24.07
CA SER A 383 -17.83 14.25 24.69
C SER A 383 -16.75 14.39 25.78
N THR A 384 -16.69 13.41 26.68
CA THR A 384 -15.65 13.33 27.74
C THR A 384 -14.25 13.28 27.13
N SER A 385 -14.04 12.50 26.08
CA SER A 385 -12.77 12.34 25.39
C SER A 385 -12.32 13.63 24.71
N THR A 386 -13.26 14.37 24.12
CA THR A 386 -13.03 15.69 23.53
C THR A 386 -12.61 16.70 24.60
N LEU A 387 -13.32 16.73 25.74
CA LEU A 387 -12.94 17.59 26.86
C LEU A 387 -11.58 17.22 27.45
N GLN A 388 -11.31 15.93 27.67
CA GLN A 388 -10.00 15.46 28.17
C GLN A 388 -8.86 15.83 27.23
N LEU A 389 -9.04 15.67 25.91
CA LEU A 389 -8.06 16.08 24.92
C LEU A 389 -7.86 17.60 24.96
N ALA A 390 -8.94 18.39 24.99
CA ALA A 390 -8.87 19.85 25.07
C ALA A 390 -8.11 20.32 26.33
N SER A 391 -8.46 19.76 27.50
CA SER A 391 -7.78 20.02 28.78
C SER A 391 -6.29 19.70 28.68
N ALA A 392 -5.94 18.55 28.09
CA ALA A 392 -4.54 18.16 27.91
C ALA A 392 -3.78 19.12 26.99
N LEU A 393 -4.36 19.54 25.86
CA LEU A 393 -3.73 20.50 24.95
C LEU A 393 -3.45 21.84 25.64
N ILE A 394 -4.44 22.39 26.37
CA ILE A 394 -4.29 23.65 27.11
C ILE A 394 -3.29 23.51 28.26
N ALA A 395 -3.26 22.36 28.93
CA ALA A 395 -2.31 22.07 30.00
C ALA A 395 -0.87 21.90 29.49
N CYS A 396 -0.70 21.35 28.28
CA CYS A 396 0.60 21.26 27.61
C CYS A 396 1.13 22.61 27.12
N GLY A 397 0.34 23.68 27.21
CA GLY A 397 0.77 25.04 26.89
C GLY A 397 0.22 25.62 25.60
N ILE A 398 -0.78 24.99 24.96
CA ILE A 398 -1.54 25.69 23.91
C ILE A 398 -2.32 26.83 24.56
N ASN A 399 -2.16 28.04 24.01
CA ASN A 399 -2.87 29.24 24.47
C ASN A 399 -4.04 29.55 23.51
N PRO A 400 -5.28 29.14 23.85
CA PRO A 400 -6.43 29.32 22.98
C PRO A 400 -6.85 30.79 22.90
N VAL A 401 -7.36 31.18 21.75
CA VAL A 401 -8.12 32.43 21.58
C VAL A 401 -9.39 32.37 22.43
N LEU A 402 -9.62 33.41 23.25
CA LEU A 402 -10.79 33.52 24.12
C LEU A 402 -11.86 34.49 23.57
N SER A 403 -11.53 35.36 22.61
CA SER A 403 -12.50 36.23 21.94
C SER A 403 -12.94 35.65 20.60
N SER A 404 -14.21 35.82 20.24
CA SER A 404 -14.72 35.42 18.92
C SER A 404 -14.15 36.28 17.79
N ASP A 405 -13.70 37.50 18.08
CA ASP A 405 -13.06 38.34 17.09
C ASP A 405 -11.63 37.83 16.82
N VAL A 406 -11.51 37.12 15.69
CA VAL A 406 -10.25 36.54 15.21
C VAL A 406 -9.22 37.62 14.90
N LEU A 407 -9.63 38.83 14.52
CA LEU A 407 -8.72 39.92 14.16
C LEU A 407 -8.17 40.63 15.39
N SER A 408 -8.95 40.71 16.48
CA SER A 408 -8.56 41.42 17.70
C SER A 408 -7.94 40.52 18.79
N SER A 409 -8.01 39.19 18.66
CA SER A 409 -7.62 38.29 19.73
C SER A 409 -6.11 38.26 19.98
N LYS A 410 -5.72 38.36 21.26
CA LYS A 410 -4.35 38.07 21.71
C LYS A 410 -4.13 36.55 21.75
N GLY A 411 -3.91 35.94 20.58
CA GLY A 411 -3.61 34.52 20.47
C GLY A 411 -3.66 34.05 19.01
N LYS A 412 -2.81 33.07 18.67
CA LYS A 412 -2.78 32.47 17.32
C LYS A 412 -3.58 31.18 17.22
N SER A 413 -3.79 30.50 18.35
CA SER A 413 -4.33 29.14 18.41
C SER A 413 -5.85 29.15 18.56
N ILE A 414 -6.56 28.56 17.59
CA ILE A 414 -8.01 28.38 17.60
C ILE A 414 -8.26 26.89 17.81
N ILE A 415 -8.71 26.51 19.02
CA ILE A 415 -9.02 25.12 19.37
C ILE A 415 -10.53 24.93 19.40
N PHE A 416 -11.03 23.92 18.70
CA PHE A 416 -12.48 23.71 18.60
C PHE A 416 -12.82 22.25 18.27
N PRO A 417 -13.97 21.72 18.71
CA PRO A 417 -14.49 20.43 18.24
C PRO A 417 -14.84 20.52 16.75
N GLN A 418 -14.43 19.53 15.95
CA GLN A 418 -14.70 19.51 14.51
C GLN A 418 -16.20 19.56 14.23
N SER A 419 -17.01 18.78 14.97
CA SER A 419 -18.48 18.76 14.87
C SER A 419 -19.16 20.12 15.15
N SER A 420 -18.47 21.07 15.79
CA SER A 420 -19.02 22.40 16.06
C SER A 420 -19.03 23.33 14.86
N VAL A 421 -18.40 22.95 13.73
CA VAL A 421 -18.34 23.73 12.49
C VAL A 421 -18.99 22.92 11.37
N ILE A 422 -20.21 23.32 10.99
CA ILE A 422 -21.05 22.60 10.01
C ILE A 422 -20.38 22.54 8.63
N GLY A 423 -19.62 23.58 8.28
CA GLY A 423 -18.98 23.71 6.97
C GLY A 423 -18.00 22.58 6.62
N HIS A 424 -17.51 21.83 7.61
CA HIS A 424 -16.71 20.63 7.38
C HIS A 424 -17.50 19.56 6.63
N CYS A 425 -18.72 19.27 7.09
CA CYS A 425 -19.59 18.27 6.45
C CYS A 425 -20.07 18.73 5.08
N GLU A 426 -20.44 20.01 4.95
CA GLU A 426 -20.91 20.58 3.68
C GLU A 426 -19.81 20.57 2.61
N LEU A 427 -18.60 21.01 2.97
CA LEU A 427 -17.47 20.94 2.04
C LEU A 427 -17.09 19.49 1.71
N THR A 428 -17.16 18.58 2.68
CA THR A 428 -16.94 17.14 2.42
C THR A 428 -17.89 16.62 1.35
N TRP A 429 -19.17 17.02 1.38
CA TRP A 429 -20.14 16.63 0.36
C TRP A 429 -19.74 17.16 -1.02
N ILE A 430 -19.36 18.44 -1.11
CA ILE A 430 -18.89 19.04 -2.36
C ILE A 430 -17.66 18.29 -2.89
N LEU A 431 -16.68 18.02 -2.04
CA LEU A 431 -15.45 17.29 -2.41
C LEU A 431 -15.75 15.84 -2.85
N SER A 432 -16.76 15.19 -2.28
CA SER A 432 -17.15 13.84 -2.68
C SER A 432 -17.61 13.77 -4.13
N SER A 433 -18.24 14.83 -4.64
CA SER A 433 -18.60 14.95 -6.07
C SER A 433 -17.40 15.09 -7.02
N LYS A 434 -16.20 15.37 -6.48
CA LYS A 434 -14.95 15.59 -7.24
C LYS A 434 -13.96 14.43 -7.13
N CYS A 435 -14.18 13.52 -6.19
CA CYS A 435 -13.32 12.36 -5.98
C CYS A 435 -13.96 11.09 -6.54
N SER A 436 -13.21 10.30 -7.31
CA SER A 436 -13.71 9.01 -7.78
C SER A 436 -13.61 7.94 -6.70
N VAL A 437 -14.54 6.98 -6.72
CA VAL A 437 -14.49 5.79 -5.85
C VAL A 437 -13.16 5.04 -6.01
N ASN A 438 -12.65 4.94 -7.23
CA ASN A 438 -11.37 4.27 -7.51
C ASN A 438 -10.19 4.97 -6.83
N ARG A 439 -10.19 6.31 -6.74
CA ARG A 439 -9.13 7.04 -6.06
C ARG A 439 -9.10 6.73 -4.57
N LEU A 440 -10.26 6.65 -3.91
CA LEU A 440 -10.37 6.34 -2.49
C LEU A 440 -10.01 4.87 -2.17
N SER A 441 -10.43 3.92 -3.01
CA SER A 441 -10.15 2.49 -2.80
C SER A 441 -8.68 2.10 -2.91
N HIS A 442 -7.86 2.98 -3.50
CA HIS A 442 -6.41 2.79 -3.65
C HIS A 442 -5.58 3.40 -2.53
N LEU A 443 -6.20 4.08 -1.56
CA LEU A 443 -5.47 4.59 -0.41
C LEU A 443 -4.98 3.42 0.47
N PRO A 444 -3.68 3.35 0.82
CA PRO A 444 -3.13 2.26 1.62
C PRO A 444 -3.88 2.04 2.94
N GLN A 445 -4.25 3.12 3.62
CA GLN A 445 -4.93 3.10 4.92
C GLN A 445 -6.35 2.52 4.81
N TRP A 446 -7.01 2.66 3.66
CA TRP A 446 -8.29 1.99 3.42
C TRP A 446 -8.06 0.48 3.33
N ARG A 447 -7.15 0.04 2.45
CA ARG A 447 -6.84 -1.39 2.24
C ARG A 447 -6.48 -2.08 3.55
N GLU A 448 -5.51 -1.53 4.28
CA GLU A 448 -5.04 -2.08 5.55
C GLU A 448 -6.17 -2.22 6.60
N LYS A 449 -7.02 -1.19 6.74
CA LYS A 449 -8.09 -1.21 7.75
C LYS A 449 -9.30 -2.02 7.32
N SER A 450 -9.63 -2.04 6.03
CA SER A 450 -10.74 -2.83 5.49
C SER A 450 -10.43 -4.32 5.52
N GLU A 451 -9.18 -4.71 5.27
CA GLU A 451 -8.72 -6.09 5.39
C GLU A 451 -8.76 -6.57 6.85
N ALA A 452 -8.36 -5.70 7.80
CA ALA A 452 -8.38 -6.03 9.23
C ALA A 452 -9.80 -6.17 9.81
N LEU A 453 -10.78 -5.44 9.29
CA LEU A 453 -12.18 -5.45 9.77
C LEU A 453 -13.10 -6.40 8.99
N GLY A 454 -12.67 -6.84 7.79
CA GLY A 454 -13.52 -7.51 6.82
C GLY A 454 -14.47 -6.53 6.11
N THR A 455 -14.88 -6.87 4.88
CA THR A 455 -15.73 -6.01 4.02
C THR A 455 -17.08 -5.68 4.68
N THR A 456 -17.62 -6.57 5.51
CA THR A 456 -18.88 -6.37 6.26
C THR A 456 -18.72 -5.50 7.51
N GLY A 457 -17.51 -5.38 8.06
CA GLY A 457 -17.20 -4.55 9.24
C GLY A 457 -16.73 -3.13 8.92
N SER A 458 -16.49 -2.83 7.64
CA SER A 458 -15.93 -1.54 7.21
C SER A 458 -17.02 -0.50 6.95
N SER A 459 -17.00 0.62 7.68
CA SER A 459 -18.01 1.67 7.53
C SER A 459 -17.75 2.56 6.30
N VAL A 460 -18.81 3.16 5.75
CA VAL A 460 -18.70 4.19 4.69
C VAL A 460 -17.89 5.40 5.18
N GLY A 461 -17.99 5.74 6.48
CA GLY A 461 -17.17 6.77 7.09
C GLY A 461 -15.67 6.45 7.01
N LEU A 462 -15.29 5.19 7.26
CA LEU A 462 -13.90 4.75 7.12
C LEU A 462 -13.38 4.81 5.67
N PHE A 463 -14.27 4.65 4.69
CA PHE A 463 -13.91 4.81 3.28
C PHE A 463 -13.76 6.28 2.86
N THR A 464 -14.59 7.15 3.42
CA THR A 464 -14.74 8.54 2.96
C THR A 464 -14.04 9.60 3.84
N TYR A 465 -13.52 9.23 5.01
CA TYR A 465 -12.83 10.19 5.90
C TYR A 465 -11.67 10.96 5.26
N PRO A 466 -10.93 10.47 4.23
CA PRO A 466 -9.92 11.29 3.57
C PRO A 466 -10.50 12.53 2.88
N LEU A 467 -11.77 12.49 2.46
CA LEU A 467 -12.49 13.65 1.94
C LEU A 467 -12.84 14.64 3.05
N LEU A 468 -13.24 14.12 4.22
CA LEU A 468 -13.48 14.94 5.41
C LEU A 468 -12.20 15.62 5.87
N GLN A 469 -11.07 14.91 5.84
CA GLN A 469 -9.75 15.48 6.13
C GLN A 469 -9.38 16.58 5.12
N ALA A 470 -9.69 16.39 3.83
CA ALA A 470 -9.46 17.43 2.84
C ALA A 470 -10.34 18.67 3.10
N ALA A 471 -11.61 18.47 3.47
CA ALA A 471 -12.49 19.56 3.87
C ALA A 471 -11.94 20.31 5.10
N ASP A 472 -11.48 19.57 6.11
CA ASP A 472 -10.90 20.14 7.33
C ASP A 472 -9.75 21.12 7.05
N ILE A 473 -8.97 20.85 6.00
CA ILE A 473 -7.81 21.64 5.61
C ILE A 473 -8.21 22.82 4.70
N LEU A 474 -9.00 22.54 3.66
CA LEU A 474 -9.34 23.52 2.63
C LEU A 474 -10.33 24.58 3.13
N LEU A 475 -11.17 24.25 4.10
CA LEU A 475 -12.14 25.18 4.68
C LEU A 475 -11.48 26.39 5.33
N TYR A 476 -10.22 26.29 5.76
CA TYR A 476 -9.44 27.39 6.33
C TYR A 476 -8.32 27.90 5.41
N SER A 477 -8.28 27.46 4.14
CA SER A 477 -7.19 27.76 3.19
C SER A 477 -5.80 27.59 3.82
N ALA A 478 -5.56 26.42 4.42
CA ALA A 478 -4.29 26.13 5.08
C ALA A 478 -3.11 26.31 4.12
N ASP A 479 -2.08 27.03 4.58
CA ASP A 479 -0.79 27.10 3.92
C ASP A 479 0.02 25.83 4.20
N VAL A 480 -0.03 25.37 5.46
CA VAL A 480 0.82 24.28 5.95
C VAL A 480 0.01 23.32 6.81
N VAL A 481 0.23 22.03 6.61
CA VAL A 481 -0.34 20.96 7.45
C VAL A 481 0.79 20.12 8.05
N PRO A 482 1.02 20.18 9.37
CA PRO A 482 1.99 19.33 10.04
C PRO A 482 1.40 17.93 10.19
N VAL A 483 2.00 16.97 9.49
CA VAL A 483 1.55 15.58 9.49
C VAL A 483 2.71 14.61 9.65
N GLY A 484 2.42 13.45 10.24
CA GLY A 484 3.34 12.31 10.20
C GLY A 484 3.44 11.72 8.80
N LEU A 485 4.51 10.95 8.57
CA LEU A 485 4.74 10.24 7.29
C LEU A 485 3.56 9.33 6.88
N ASP A 486 2.81 8.81 7.86
CA ASP A 486 1.65 7.95 7.66
C ASP A 486 0.43 8.67 7.04
N GLN A 487 0.42 10.00 7.01
CA GLN A 487 -0.70 10.81 6.51
C GLN A 487 -0.38 11.55 5.21
N VAL A 488 0.84 11.39 4.67
CA VAL A 488 1.29 12.08 3.44
C VAL A 488 0.37 11.76 2.26
N THR A 489 -0.06 10.51 2.12
CA THR A 489 -0.96 10.11 1.04
C THR A 489 -2.32 10.82 1.08
N HIS A 490 -2.89 11.05 2.28
CA HIS A 490 -4.15 11.79 2.41
C HIS A 490 -3.97 13.28 2.11
N LEU A 491 -2.80 13.83 2.42
CA LEU A 491 -2.48 15.22 2.11
C LEU A 491 -2.26 15.42 0.60
N GLU A 492 -1.67 14.46 -0.10
CA GLU A 492 -1.61 14.49 -1.57
C GLU A 492 -3.01 14.43 -2.20
N LEU A 493 -3.92 13.59 -1.68
CA LEU A 493 -5.33 13.62 -2.10
C LEU A 493 -5.96 15.01 -1.88
N THR A 494 -5.68 15.65 -0.75
CA THR A 494 -6.16 17.01 -0.46
C THR A 494 -5.63 18.02 -1.46
N ARG A 495 -4.34 17.93 -1.83
CA ARG A 495 -3.70 18.80 -2.83
C ARG A 495 -4.31 18.58 -4.22
N ASP A 496 -4.55 17.34 -4.62
CA ASP A 496 -5.22 17.01 -5.88
C ASP A 496 -6.63 17.60 -5.93
N LEU A 497 -7.42 17.43 -4.86
CA LEU A 497 -8.75 18.01 -4.77
C LEU A 497 -8.72 19.53 -4.82
N ALA A 498 -7.79 20.18 -4.13
CA ALA A 498 -7.60 21.63 -4.20
C ALA A 498 -7.33 22.09 -5.64
N ARG A 499 -6.42 21.42 -6.37
CA ARG A 499 -6.12 21.72 -7.78
C ARG A 499 -7.34 21.54 -8.67
N ILE A 500 -8.16 20.50 -8.44
CA ILE A 500 -9.40 20.28 -9.19
C ILE A 500 -10.38 21.45 -8.98
N LEU A 501 -10.58 21.88 -7.72
CA LEU A 501 -11.45 23.02 -7.42
C LEU A 501 -10.95 24.31 -8.10
N LEU A 502 -9.65 24.59 -8.01
CA LEU A 502 -9.03 25.77 -8.63
C LEU A 502 -9.12 25.74 -10.17
N THR A 503 -8.99 24.57 -10.78
CA THR A 503 -9.08 24.40 -12.24
C THR A 503 -10.52 24.58 -12.74
N GLN A 504 -11.50 24.07 -11.99
CA GLN A 504 -12.92 24.18 -12.36
C GLN A 504 -13.48 25.57 -12.09
N SER A 505 -13.00 26.24 -11.05
CA SER A 505 -13.49 27.54 -10.61
C SER A 505 -12.32 28.51 -10.37
N PRO A 506 -11.82 29.18 -11.42
CA PRO A 506 -10.68 30.10 -11.31
C PRO A 506 -10.90 31.28 -10.35
N SER A 507 -12.15 31.63 -10.03
CA SER A 507 -12.49 32.64 -9.02
C SER A 507 -11.99 32.29 -7.61
N LEU A 508 -11.65 31.02 -7.35
CA LEU A 508 -11.09 30.57 -6.08
C LEU A 508 -9.58 30.82 -5.96
N CYS A 509 -8.86 31.10 -7.05
CA CYS A 509 -7.40 31.26 -7.06
C CYS A 509 -6.90 32.40 -6.16
N ASP A 510 -7.72 33.44 -5.95
CA ASP A 510 -7.35 34.58 -5.11
C ASP A 510 -7.39 34.27 -3.61
N TYR A 511 -7.94 33.12 -3.22
CA TYR A 511 -8.24 32.80 -1.82
C TYR A 511 -7.90 31.37 -1.39
N LEU A 512 -8.22 30.37 -2.22
CA LEU A 512 -7.98 28.96 -1.91
C LEU A 512 -6.54 28.59 -2.27
N LYS A 513 -5.85 27.95 -1.33
CA LYS A 513 -4.45 27.54 -1.48
C LYS A 513 -4.34 26.03 -1.60
N VAL A 514 -3.32 25.57 -2.32
CA VAL A 514 -2.90 24.18 -2.28
C VAL A 514 -1.98 24.01 -1.07
N PRO A 515 -2.35 23.21 -0.05
CA PRO A 515 -1.60 23.14 1.19
C PRO A 515 -0.26 22.43 1.00
N ASP A 516 0.81 22.97 1.59
CA ASP A 516 2.12 22.34 1.59
C ASP A 516 2.33 21.39 2.77
N VAL A 517 3.11 20.35 2.51
CA VAL A 517 3.46 19.33 3.50
C VAL A 517 4.66 19.81 4.28
N ARG A 518 4.48 20.07 5.58
CA ARG A 518 5.62 20.25 6.50
C ARG A 518 5.84 18.94 7.24
N VAL A 519 6.60 18.05 6.61
CA VAL A 519 7.09 16.82 7.27
C VAL A 519 8.00 17.27 8.40
N THR A 520 7.54 17.08 9.62
CA THR A 520 8.38 17.26 10.80
C THR A 520 8.95 15.90 11.16
N GLU A 521 10.25 15.82 11.42
CA GLU A 521 10.86 14.63 12.03
C GLU A 521 10.40 14.55 13.48
N LEU A 522 9.15 14.11 13.63
CA LEU A 522 8.49 14.00 14.91
C LEU A 522 9.10 12.82 15.67
N PRO A 523 9.50 13.00 16.94
CA PRO A 523 10.02 11.92 17.75
C PRO A 523 9.03 10.74 17.78
N LYS A 524 9.43 9.60 17.20
CA LYS A 524 8.66 8.37 17.25
C LYS A 524 8.91 7.67 18.59
N VAL A 525 8.00 7.88 19.53
CA VAL A 525 8.04 7.19 20.82
C VAL A 525 7.43 5.79 20.68
N HIS A 526 8.22 4.79 21.03
CA HIS A 526 7.80 3.39 21.01
C HIS A 526 7.29 2.95 22.38
N ASN A 527 6.56 1.83 22.39
CA ASN A 527 6.06 1.24 23.61
C ASN A 527 7.23 0.76 24.49
N LEU A 528 7.18 1.02 25.80
CA LEU A 528 8.28 0.69 26.71
C LEU A 528 8.50 -0.81 26.89
N ARG A 529 7.46 -1.64 26.70
CA ARG A 529 7.53 -3.11 26.82
C ARG A 529 7.70 -3.81 25.48
N LEU A 530 7.28 -3.17 24.38
CA LEU A 530 7.43 -3.65 23.01
C LEU A 530 8.07 -2.55 22.14
N PRO A 531 9.40 -2.35 22.22
CA PRO A 531 10.09 -1.24 21.58
C PRO A 531 10.02 -1.23 20.05
N THR A 532 9.65 -2.34 19.42
CA THR A 532 9.43 -2.43 17.96
C THR A 532 8.08 -1.89 17.52
N LYS A 533 7.16 -1.63 18.45
CA LYS A 533 5.82 -1.11 18.15
C LYS A 533 5.69 0.33 18.66
N LYS A 534 5.05 1.17 17.85
CA LYS A 534 4.68 2.54 18.26
C LYS A 534 3.82 2.50 19.52
N MET A 535 4.02 3.44 20.43
CA MET A 535 3.16 3.58 21.60
C MET A 535 1.70 3.79 21.14
N SER A 536 0.79 2.99 21.68
CA SER A 536 -0.62 2.97 21.29
C SER A 536 -1.51 2.75 22.51
N LYS A 537 -2.76 3.20 22.39
CA LYS A 537 -3.81 3.05 23.42
C LYS A 537 -4.32 1.61 23.56
N SER A 538 -4.18 0.81 22.51
CA SER A 538 -4.72 -0.56 22.43
C SER A 538 -3.94 -1.57 23.29
N PHE A 539 -2.69 -1.25 23.61
CA PHE A 539 -1.91 -1.95 24.61
C PHE A 539 -2.29 -1.31 25.95
N GLY A 540 -3.11 -1.98 26.78
CA GLY A 540 -3.66 -1.43 28.02
C GLY A 540 -2.62 -0.80 28.97
N PRO A 541 -3.05 -0.17 30.09
CA PRO A 541 -2.18 0.67 30.93
C PRO A 541 -0.93 -0.06 31.49
N GLU A 542 -0.97 -1.37 31.66
CA GLU A 542 0.18 -2.19 32.11
C GLU A 542 1.18 -2.54 31.01
N ALA A 543 0.85 -2.27 29.75
CA ALA A 543 1.58 -2.78 28.60
C ALA A 543 2.70 -1.83 28.11
N GLY A 544 3.19 -0.90 28.94
CA GLY A 544 4.32 -0.02 28.57
C GLY A 544 3.95 1.31 27.90
N THR A 545 2.69 1.74 28.02
CA THR A 545 2.22 3.06 27.58
C THR A 545 2.24 4.03 28.76
N VAL A 546 2.88 5.19 28.59
CA VAL A 546 2.94 6.27 29.60
C VAL A 546 1.93 7.35 29.24
N TRP A 547 0.96 7.58 30.12
CA TRP A 547 -0.08 8.61 29.95
C TRP A 547 0.39 9.94 30.54
N LEU A 548 -0.08 11.05 29.98
CA LEU A 548 0.21 12.38 30.55
C LEU A 548 -0.31 12.55 31.99
N THR A 549 -1.34 11.79 32.34
CA THR A 549 -1.99 11.78 33.66
C THR A 549 -1.41 10.74 34.63
N ASP A 550 -0.43 9.93 34.22
CA ASP A 550 0.19 8.94 35.12
C ASP A 550 0.93 9.66 36.26
N PRO A 551 0.70 9.32 37.54
CA PRO A 551 1.44 9.94 38.63
C PRO A 551 2.94 9.55 38.57
N PRO A 552 3.83 10.34 39.20
CA PRO A 552 5.28 10.11 39.16
C PRO A 552 5.70 8.67 39.50
N ASP A 553 5.07 8.04 40.50
CA ASP A 553 5.38 6.67 40.92
C ASP A 553 5.04 5.62 39.84
N VAL A 554 3.96 5.86 39.08
CA VAL A 554 3.55 4.98 37.98
C VAL A 554 4.48 5.17 36.78
N ILE A 555 4.87 6.41 36.46
CA ILE A 555 5.87 6.70 35.42
C ILE A 555 7.17 5.98 35.75
N LYS A 556 7.65 6.13 36.99
CA LYS A 556 8.85 5.45 37.50
C LYS A 556 8.77 3.94 37.31
N THR A 557 7.71 3.31 37.78
CA THR A 557 7.50 1.86 37.66
C THR A 557 7.48 1.39 36.19
N LYS A 558 6.85 2.15 35.29
CA LYS A 558 6.77 1.81 33.86
C LYS A 558 8.13 1.91 33.17
N VAL A 559 8.92 2.93 33.46
CA VAL A 559 10.26 3.13 32.89
C VAL A 559 11.26 2.12 33.46
N GLU A 560 11.19 1.81 34.76
CA GLU A 560 12.00 0.75 35.38
C GLU A 560 11.77 -0.61 34.69
N ARG A 561 10.51 -0.92 34.36
CA ARG A 561 10.11 -2.14 33.65
C ARG A 561 10.29 -2.09 32.13
N ALA A 562 10.80 -0.98 31.57
CA ALA A 562 11.02 -0.87 30.13
C ALA A 562 11.98 -1.96 29.63
N GLN A 563 11.64 -2.56 28.49
CA GLN A 563 12.43 -3.60 27.85
C GLN A 563 13.73 -3.00 27.31
N THR A 564 14.84 -3.60 27.71
CA THR A 564 16.19 -3.34 27.20
C THR A 564 16.83 -4.68 26.80
N ASP A 565 17.94 -4.63 26.06
CA ASP A 565 18.73 -5.83 25.75
C ASP A 565 19.61 -6.29 26.94
N SER A 566 20.41 -7.34 26.73
CA SER A 566 21.35 -7.90 27.72
C SER A 566 22.79 -7.36 27.60
N ILE A 567 23.07 -6.50 26.62
CA ILE A 567 24.42 -5.98 26.35
C ILE A 567 24.81 -4.93 27.40
N ARG A 568 25.94 -5.08 28.10
CA ARG A 568 26.29 -4.17 29.22
C ARG A 568 26.55 -2.73 28.76
N GLU A 569 27.25 -2.57 27.65
CA GLU A 569 27.56 -1.26 27.08
C GLU A 569 26.32 -0.57 26.55
N LEU A 570 26.27 0.75 26.67
CA LEU A 570 25.17 1.59 26.22
C LEU A 570 25.55 2.20 24.87
N THR A 571 24.99 1.66 23.79
CA THR A 571 25.18 2.18 22.43
C THR A 571 23.81 2.54 21.85
N TYR A 572 23.79 3.55 21.00
CA TYR A 572 22.59 3.97 20.30
C TYR A 572 22.50 3.23 18.96
N ASP A 573 21.51 2.36 18.86
CA ASP A 573 21.23 1.59 17.66
C ASP A 573 19.71 1.34 17.58
N PRO A 574 18.97 2.14 16.80
CA PRO A 574 17.52 1.99 16.67
C PRO A 574 17.06 0.67 16.07
N GLU A 575 17.90 0.02 15.24
CA GLU A 575 17.53 -1.19 14.51
C GLU A 575 17.76 -2.45 15.35
N TYR A 576 18.95 -2.58 15.93
CA TYR A 576 19.32 -3.76 16.71
C TYR A 576 19.07 -3.59 18.22
N ARG A 577 18.96 -2.35 18.72
CA ARG A 577 18.75 -2.05 20.15
C ARG A 577 17.57 -1.07 20.38
N PRO A 578 16.36 -1.37 19.85
CA PRO A 578 15.24 -0.43 19.84
C PRO A 578 14.80 0.01 21.24
N GLY A 579 14.95 -0.84 22.27
CA GLY A 579 14.60 -0.48 23.66
C GLY A 579 15.47 0.62 24.25
N VAL A 580 16.79 0.53 24.05
CA VAL A 580 17.75 1.53 24.54
C VAL A 580 17.62 2.81 23.72
N ALA A 581 17.54 2.69 22.38
CA ALA A 581 17.31 3.83 21.49
C ALA A 581 16.02 4.58 21.84
N ASN A 582 14.92 3.88 22.14
CA ASN A 582 13.66 4.50 22.54
C ASN A 582 13.80 5.32 23.84
N LEU A 583 14.50 4.80 24.85
CA LEU A 583 14.75 5.53 26.10
C LEU A 583 15.61 6.79 25.88
N ILE A 584 16.65 6.69 25.06
CA ILE A 584 17.48 7.84 24.67
C ILE A 584 16.64 8.89 23.94
N HIS A 585 15.79 8.47 23.00
CA HIS A 585 14.88 9.38 22.28
C HIS A 585 13.90 10.08 23.22
N ILE A 586 13.32 9.35 24.19
CA ILE A 586 12.42 9.93 25.18
C ILE A 586 13.15 10.97 26.01
N PHE A 587 14.38 10.69 26.47
CA PHE A 587 15.19 11.65 27.21
C PHE A 587 15.52 12.89 26.37
N ALA A 588 15.94 12.69 25.12
CA ALA A 588 16.25 13.78 24.19
C ALA A 588 15.03 14.69 23.96
N ALA A 589 13.87 14.08 23.72
CA ALA A 589 12.61 14.80 23.55
C ALA A 589 12.17 15.55 24.82
N ALA A 590 12.39 14.94 25.99
CA ALA A 590 12.03 15.55 27.27
C ALA A 590 12.88 16.78 27.59
N LYS A 591 14.18 16.70 27.30
CA LYS A 591 15.15 17.78 27.54
C LYS A 591 15.30 18.76 26.38
N ASP A 592 14.51 18.62 25.32
CA ASP A 592 14.58 19.42 24.11
C ASP A 592 16.01 19.46 23.49
N LEU A 593 16.67 18.29 23.47
CA LEU A 593 18.02 18.12 22.93
C LEU A 593 18.00 17.36 21.60
N PRO A 594 18.95 17.64 20.68
CA PRO A 594 19.24 16.75 19.56
C PRO A 594 19.62 15.35 20.06
N VAL A 595 19.25 14.32 19.31
CA VAL A 595 19.46 12.92 19.72
C VAL A 595 20.94 12.62 19.87
N GLU A 596 21.79 13.17 18.99
CA GLU A 596 23.24 13.01 19.00
C GLU A 596 23.84 13.51 20.32
N VAL A 597 23.38 14.68 20.80
CA VAL A 597 23.81 15.27 22.07
C VAL A 597 23.35 14.42 23.26
N ALA A 598 22.15 13.83 23.18
CA ALA A 598 21.66 12.92 24.22
C ALA A 598 22.49 11.62 24.25
N VAL A 599 22.84 11.06 23.10
CA VAL A 599 23.68 9.87 22.96
C VAL A 599 25.04 10.11 23.62
N ASP A 600 25.72 11.22 23.32
CA ASP A 600 27.04 11.53 23.89
C ASP A 600 27.04 11.66 25.42
N LYS A 601 25.92 12.13 25.98
CA LYS A 601 25.74 12.27 27.43
C LYS A 601 25.42 10.93 28.10
N LEU A 602 24.55 10.13 27.48
CA LEU A 602 23.96 8.94 28.10
C LEU A 602 24.77 7.66 27.87
N THR A 603 25.57 7.58 26.81
CA THR A 603 26.41 6.40 26.50
C THR A 603 27.47 6.11 27.56
N LYS A 604 27.79 7.09 28.41
CA LYS A 604 28.72 6.95 29.55
C LYS A 604 28.08 6.32 30.79
N LEU A 605 26.76 6.15 30.80
CA LEU A 605 25.99 5.69 31.95
C LEU A 605 25.71 4.19 31.90
N THR A 606 25.35 3.61 33.04
CA THR A 606 24.77 2.26 33.07
C THR A 606 23.30 2.31 32.63
N LYS A 607 22.71 1.15 32.28
CA LYS A 607 21.28 1.07 31.92
C LYS A 607 20.34 1.47 33.07
N VAL A 608 20.77 1.23 34.31
CA VAL A 608 19.99 1.62 35.50
C VAL A 608 19.99 3.14 35.60
N ASP A 609 21.16 3.76 35.43
CA ASP A 609 21.30 5.22 35.45
C ASP A 609 20.59 5.88 34.27
N LEU A 610 20.58 5.26 33.07
CA LEU A 610 19.78 5.72 31.93
C LEU A 610 18.30 5.77 32.27
N LYS A 611 17.76 4.69 32.88
CA LYS A 611 16.34 4.64 33.27
C LYS A 611 16.05 5.70 34.33
N ALA A 612 16.92 5.88 35.31
CA ALA A 612 16.79 6.95 36.31
C ALA A 612 16.77 8.34 35.67
N ALA A 613 17.71 8.63 34.75
CA ALA A 613 17.76 9.91 34.03
C ALA A 613 16.50 10.17 33.19
N VAL A 614 15.95 9.13 32.55
CA VAL A 614 14.67 9.22 31.81
C VAL A 614 13.51 9.50 32.76
N ILE A 615 13.45 8.84 33.93
CA ILE A 615 12.41 9.08 34.93
C ILE A 615 12.46 10.53 35.40
N ASP A 616 13.63 11.01 35.79
CA ASP A 616 13.79 12.38 36.28
C ASP A 616 13.37 13.40 35.22
N ALA A 617 13.80 13.21 33.97
CA ALA A 617 13.42 14.07 32.85
C ALA A 617 11.91 14.07 32.58
N LEU A 618 11.25 12.91 32.63
CA LEU A 618 9.81 12.81 32.42
C LEU A 618 9.02 13.42 33.58
N VAL A 619 9.42 13.17 34.83
CA VAL A 619 8.73 13.72 36.00
C VAL A 619 8.84 15.24 36.00
N GLU A 620 10.02 15.79 35.71
CA GLU A 620 10.24 17.24 35.60
C GLU A 620 9.33 17.90 34.56
N GLU A 621 9.12 17.26 33.41
CA GLU A 621 8.27 17.80 32.36
C GLU A 621 6.76 17.58 32.61
N LEU A 622 6.36 16.42 33.13
CA LEU A 622 4.95 16.06 33.25
C LEU A 622 4.28 16.62 34.50
N VAL A 623 4.99 16.82 35.61
CA VAL A 623 4.41 17.35 36.86
C VAL A 623 3.77 18.74 36.69
N PRO A 624 4.39 19.71 35.98
CA PRO A 624 3.74 20.98 35.67
C PRO A 624 2.46 20.82 34.84
N ILE A 625 2.47 19.94 33.84
CA ILE A 625 1.32 19.67 32.97
C ILE A 625 0.17 19.08 33.79
N GLN A 626 0.45 18.10 34.65
CA GLN A 626 -0.53 17.48 35.55
C GLN A 626 -1.12 18.46 36.56
N SER A 627 -0.31 19.38 37.06
CA SER A 627 -0.77 20.42 37.97
C SER A 627 -1.72 21.39 37.26
N ARG A 628 -1.41 21.77 36.02
CA ARG A 628 -2.27 22.61 35.18
C ARG A 628 -3.56 21.89 34.77
N LEU A 629 -3.51 20.59 34.48
CA LEU A 629 -4.71 19.77 34.22
C LEU A 629 -5.68 19.83 35.40
N ARG A 630 -5.21 19.59 36.63
CA ARG A 630 -6.04 19.67 37.84
C ARG A 630 -6.67 21.06 38.03
N GLN A 631 -5.92 22.12 37.74
CA GLN A 631 -6.44 23.50 37.80
C GLN A 631 -7.56 23.74 36.76
N LEU A 632 -7.37 23.26 35.53
CA LEU A 632 -8.35 23.40 34.46
C LEU A 632 -9.65 22.66 34.77
N GLU A 633 -9.56 21.45 35.34
CA GLU A 633 -10.72 20.65 35.76
C GLU A 633 -11.58 21.40 36.81
N ILE A 634 -10.95 22.13 37.72
CA ILE A 634 -11.67 22.91 38.75
C ILE A 634 -12.30 24.19 38.16
N SER A 635 -11.60 24.84 37.23
CA SER A 635 -12.00 26.17 36.73
C SER A 635 -13.14 26.16 35.69
N GLY A 636 -13.36 25.04 35.00
CA GLY A 636 -14.33 24.96 33.89
C GLY A 636 -13.97 25.79 32.65
N SER A 637 -12.78 26.40 32.60
CA SER A 637 -12.38 27.36 31.55
C SER A 637 -12.19 26.72 30.17
N VAL A 638 -12.07 25.39 30.10
CA VAL A 638 -11.83 24.64 28.86
C VAL A 638 -13.05 24.74 27.93
N GLU A 639 -14.26 24.62 28.47
CA GLU A 639 -15.47 24.74 27.65
C GLU A 639 -15.64 26.14 27.08
N GLU A 640 -15.29 27.18 27.85
CA GLU A 640 -15.32 28.55 27.37
C GLU A 640 -14.34 28.76 26.21
N ALA A 641 -13.12 28.24 26.33
CA ALA A 641 -12.14 28.26 25.27
C ALA A 641 -12.63 27.53 24.01
N LEU A 642 -13.25 26.36 24.15
CA LEU A 642 -13.84 25.63 23.03
C LEU A 642 -14.99 26.39 22.39
N ARG A 643 -15.89 26.99 23.17
CA ARG A 643 -16.99 27.82 22.64
C ARG A 643 -16.47 29.03 21.88
N ALA A 644 -15.43 29.70 22.40
CA ALA A 644 -14.80 30.82 21.71
C ALA A 644 -14.11 30.37 20.41
N GLY A 645 -13.36 29.27 20.45
CA GLY A 645 -12.72 28.68 19.29
C GLY A 645 -13.71 28.24 18.23
N SER A 646 -14.83 27.62 18.61
CA SER A 646 -15.91 27.24 17.68
C SER A 646 -16.52 28.45 16.99
N ARG A 647 -16.75 29.56 17.70
CA ARG A 647 -17.26 30.80 17.07
C ARG A 647 -16.25 31.37 16.07
N ALA A 648 -14.98 31.45 16.46
CA ALA A 648 -13.89 31.92 15.61
C ALA A 648 -13.73 31.05 14.34
N ALA A 649 -13.74 29.72 14.51
CA ALA A 649 -13.63 28.77 13.41
C ALA A 649 -14.85 28.85 12.47
N ASN A 650 -16.08 28.91 13.00
CA ASN A 650 -17.28 29.09 12.17
C ASN A 650 -17.25 30.39 11.37
N GLN A 651 -16.82 31.50 11.96
CA GLN A 651 -16.74 32.77 11.23
C GLN A 651 -15.86 32.66 9.97
N VAL A 652 -14.68 32.02 10.11
CA VAL A 652 -13.76 31.80 8.98
C VAL A 652 -14.35 30.77 8.01
N ALA A 653 -14.77 29.62 8.52
CA ALA A 653 -15.32 28.52 7.73
C ALA A 653 -16.53 28.95 6.88
N SER A 654 -17.51 29.64 7.47
CA SER A 654 -18.71 30.10 6.75
C SER A 654 -18.37 31.11 5.67
N GLN A 655 -17.40 32.02 5.89
CA GLN A 655 -16.96 32.96 4.86
C GLN A 655 -16.33 32.23 3.66
N ASN A 656 -15.52 31.22 3.94
CA ASN A 656 -14.78 30.49 2.92
C ASN A 656 -15.68 29.53 2.15
N LEU A 657 -16.57 28.86 2.87
CA LEU A 657 -17.56 27.98 2.28
C LEU A 657 -18.51 28.75 1.35
N ARG A 658 -18.95 29.96 1.73
CA ARG A 658 -19.75 30.82 0.84
C ARG A 658 -19.05 31.07 -0.50
N LYS A 659 -17.76 31.43 -0.48
CA LYS A 659 -16.98 31.63 -1.71
C LYS A 659 -16.89 30.36 -2.56
N ILE A 660 -16.69 29.21 -1.92
CA ILE A 660 -16.68 27.91 -2.60
C ILE A 660 -18.05 27.63 -3.23
N MET A 661 -19.13 27.80 -2.48
CA MET A 661 -20.50 27.57 -2.94
C MET A 661 -20.89 28.50 -4.11
N GLU A 662 -20.58 29.79 -4.02
CA GLU A 662 -20.79 30.76 -5.10
C GLU A 662 -20.02 30.35 -6.37
N ALA A 663 -18.78 29.87 -6.21
CA ALA A 663 -17.97 29.38 -7.32
C ALA A 663 -18.52 28.11 -8.00
N PHE A 664 -19.42 27.38 -7.33
CA PHE A 664 -20.18 26.25 -7.88
C PHE A 664 -21.59 26.63 -8.36
N GLY A 665 -21.96 27.92 -8.30
CA GLY A 665 -23.24 28.43 -8.77
C GLY A 665 -24.39 28.23 -7.79
N PHE A 666 -24.12 27.96 -6.51
CA PHE A 666 -25.16 27.98 -5.49
C PHE A 666 -25.62 29.42 -5.21
N PRO A 667 -26.92 29.66 -4.93
CA PRO A 667 -27.42 31.01 -4.75
C PRO A 667 -26.90 31.64 -3.44
N SER A 668 -26.42 32.88 -3.51
CA SER A 668 -25.81 33.58 -2.37
C SER A 668 -26.79 33.93 -1.24
N TYR A 669 -28.11 33.85 -1.48
CA TYR A 669 -29.15 34.24 -0.54
C TYR A 669 -29.51 33.17 0.52
N TYR A 670 -28.98 31.95 0.42
CA TYR A 670 -29.34 30.81 1.30
C TYR A 670 -28.45 30.67 2.56
N ASN A 671 -27.46 31.55 2.76
CA ASN A 671 -26.42 31.38 3.79
C ASN A 671 -26.46 32.40 4.93
#